data_AF-A0A395RLZ1-F1
#
_entry.id   AF-A0A395RLZ1-F1
#
_cell.length_a   1.000
_cell.length_b   1.000
_cell.length_c   1.000
_cell.angle_alpha   90.00
_cell.angle_beta   90.00
_cell.angle_gamma   90.00
#
_symmetry.space_group_name_H-M   'P 1'
#
loop_
_entity.id
_entity.type
_entity.pdbx_description
1 polymer ?
#
loop_
_entity_poly.entity_id
_entity_poly.type
_entity_poly.pdbx_seq_one_letter_code
_entity_poly.pdbx_strand_id
1 'polypeptide(L)'
;MLIAVDANNTGQGIYMENGSGGFLADLTFVGGNFGAYFGNQQFTTSHLVFVNSNTAVQVHWDWAWTMHDFVIEGCENGLVVTGGAGGDHSTGQSLGSLILSDTIIANTPNGIVTSLHAENSTSFLLQNVGFFNVKTAVTDSIQKNALLAGGNEVYVESWGFGRTTNKNGAATFVNGQHIPAMNRSEALTGVKNDKMKPNLFTRRRPKYYDVSSGKIMNVRALGAKGDGKTDDTAALNSILSGAANTSSIVYFPFGVYIIKDTLRVPMASRIIGQAWSQLMGTGPNFEDETKPRAVVQVGRPQDPPGIIEIQDMMFTVSGPTAGAILLEWNARESIKGSVGMWDSHFRVGGAIGSNLQKNDCPENSGKVNPKCKAGSMLMHLTPQSTAYLENVWAWVADHDLDDSDRPQIDIYVSDATNILMGMIQTESPYYQPVPHAPQPFQTGLFPDDPTFKDCSASDFRCYSSWALRVVDSSAVCVLGAGLYSWFSDYSQECVKTNDCQRRGVEVQQSSDLWIYNLCTKAILEMVTPTGGVATLAKNNVNGFLSSILAWLEGSEDVTGRRDFPGFHVHTLQGLRNQAVPDTCKTALSAKIICDNWVYNFQEPAYRGSLGNTTLTDSVCDKSCGESLKSRFDDLSSACNGYDVAGDIPTLHGGRMWAGYNETCVKDTKTSEYCNELILDFTTVSSIKDMPRAEMCSECYIKRLAMMQSSPYSYYSDMYKEDLELVYKTCGKSGPTDIPPPLVSEPEQSTLCISENYYTTTSNGETCEQVAYLNNVSTVSLYHTNPQIFDCSDIPSGKKLCLPLSCGEIIAFSKNDTCMGLEEEHKLQPGDIRRFNPWITFDCGNLKGASEFFGNVLCAAPQNGEYKHVGPGECGDTTTPHPDIGYTLDPVDPPKGSTVATGTTARCGRWHVAKEGDSCVTICLSGSIDIALFLATNPTLGTSYAKCTSGLVQGKAYCTGPNYYWQGRDEL
;
A
#
# COMPACT_ATOMS: atom_id res chain seq x y z
N MET A 1 9.56 55.40 13.20
CA MET A 1 8.68 56.23 14.04
C MET A 1 8.01 55.27 15.00
N LEU A 2 8.51 55.14 16.23
CA LEU A 2 7.92 54.25 17.23
C LEU A 2 6.57 54.85 17.65
N ILE A 3 5.49 54.13 17.37
CA ILE A 3 4.18 54.45 17.97
C ILE A 3 4.31 54.03 19.43
N ALA A 4 4.29 54.99 20.35
CA ALA A 4 4.28 54.69 21.76
C ALA A 4 2.99 53.93 22.10
N VAL A 5 3.13 52.72 22.66
CA VAL A 5 2.00 51.94 23.15
C VAL A 5 1.41 52.66 24.35
N ASP A 6 0.22 53.25 24.20
CA ASP A 6 -0.50 53.88 25.30
C ASP A 6 -0.96 52.80 26.29
N ALA A 7 -0.50 52.89 27.54
CA ALA A 7 -0.85 51.96 28.60
C ALA A 7 -2.35 52.00 29.00
N ASN A 8 -3.10 53.02 28.55
CA ASN A 8 -4.55 53.11 28.71
C ASN A 8 -5.33 52.58 27.49
N ASN A 9 -4.64 52.08 26.46
CA ASN A 9 -5.29 51.45 25.32
C ASN A 9 -6.01 50.17 25.78
N THR A 10 -7.25 49.98 25.33
CA THR A 10 -8.06 48.78 25.61
C THR A 10 -8.42 47.99 24.35
N GLY A 11 -7.97 48.45 23.17
CA GLY A 11 -8.28 47.81 21.89
C GLY A 11 -7.78 46.38 21.79
N GLN A 12 -8.58 45.51 21.19
CA GLN A 12 -8.27 44.09 20.97
C GLN A 12 -8.57 43.74 19.51
N GLY A 13 -7.69 42.97 18.86
CA GLY A 13 -7.92 42.51 17.48
C GLY A 13 -8.92 41.35 17.42
N ILE A 14 -8.61 40.25 18.10
CA ILE A 14 -9.56 39.15 18.36
C ILE A 14 -9.79 39.04 19.87
N TYR A 15 -11.06 38.87 20.25
CA TYR A 15 -11.47 38.36 21.54
C TYR A 15 -12.21 37.04 21.32
N MET A 16 -11.74 35.97 21.97
CA MET A 16 -12.33 34.64 21.94
C MET A 16 -12.34 34.12 23.38
N GLU A 17 -13.54 34.02 23.94
CA GLU A 17 -13.77 33.62 25.34
C GLU A 17 -13.97 32.10 25.48
N ASN A 18 -14.56 31.45 24.48
CA ASN A 18 -14.70 30.00 24.39
C ASN A 18 -14.90 29.53 22.94
N GLY A 19 -15.03 28.22 22.77
CA GLY A 19 -15.48 27.58 21.53
C GLY A 19 -14.97 26.14 21.41
N SER A 20 -15.25 25.51 20.26
CA SER A 20 -14.61 24.27 19.81
C SER A 20 -14.17 24.49 18.36
N GLY A 21 -13.02 25.16 18.20
CA GLY A 21 -12.44 25.51 16.91
C GLY A 21 -11.55 24.39 16.35
N GLY A 22 -10.90 24.58 15.21
CA GLY A 22 -10.94 25.74 14.33
C GLY A 22 -9.59 26.01 13.68
N PHE A 23 -9.62 26.65 12.52
CA PHE A 23 -8.42 27.12 11.82
C PHE A 23 -8.51 28.63 11.58
N LEU A 24 -7.40 29.35 11.78
CA LEU A 24 -7.28 30.74 11.36
C LEU A 24 -5.86 31.03 10.87
N ALA A 25 -5.75 31.85 9.82
CA ALA A 25 -4.48 32.15 9.19
C ALA A 25 -4.46 33.47 8.42
N ASP A 26 -3.25 33.91 8.05
CA ASP A 26 -3.00 35.04 7.14
C ASP A 26 -3.52 36.38 7.68
N LEU A 27 -3.26 36.66 8.97
CA LEU A 27 -3.72 37.87 9.66
C LEU A 27 -2.54 38.72 10.14
N THR A 28 -2.67 40.04 10.01
CA THR A 28 -1.73 41.02 10.55
C THR A 28 -2.43 41.94 11.55
N PHE A 29 -1.88 42.04 12.76
CA PHE A 29 -2.35 42.86 13.86
C PHE A 29 -1.37 44.00 14.11
N VAL A 30 -1.86 45.24 14.21
CA VAL A 30 -1.03 46.42 14.40
C VAL A 30 -1.56 47.26 15.56
N GLY A 31 -0.75 47.42 16.61
CA GLY A 31 -1.13 48.13 17.83
C GLY A 31 -2.10 47.34 18.71
N GLY A 32 -2.88 48.05 19.53
CA GLY A 32 -3.82 47.45 20.48
C GLY A 32 -3.18 47.05 21.82
N ASN A 33 -4.04 46.80 22.81
CA ASN A 33 -3.63 46.16 24.06
C ASN A 33 -3.41 44.66 23.87
N PHE A 34 -4.29 44.02 23.09
CA PHE A 34 -4.14 42.64 22.65
C PHE A 34 -4.21 42.59 21.12
N GLY A 35 -3.24 41.95 20.47
CA GLY A 35 -3.41 41.51 19.09
C GLY A 35 -4.52 40.46 19.02
N ALA A 36 -4.35 39.38 19.80
CA ALA A 36 -5.38 38.38 20.04
C ALA A 36 -5.48 37.97 21.53
N TYR A 37 -6.70 37.74 21.97
CA TYR A 37 -7.06 37.22 23.30
C TYR A 37 -7.86 35.92 23.11
N PHE A 38 -7.31 34.79 23.54
CA PHE A 38 -7.68 33.47 23.06
C PHE A 38 -8.05 32.49 24.19
N GLY A 39 -9.24 31.88 24.07
CA GLY A 39 -9.69 30.77 24.91
C GLY A 39 -10.65 29.87 24.14
N ASN A 40 -10.33 28.58 24.05
CA ASN A 40 -11.06 27.62 23.22
C ASN A 40 -10.73 26.18 23.67
N GLN A 41 -11.56 25.19 23.34
CA GLN A 41 -11.16 23.78 23.53
C GLN A 41 -9.87 23.50 22.74
N GLN A 42 -9.93 23.64 21.41
CA GLN A 42 -8.76 23.47 20.56
C GLN A 42 -8.74 24.42 19.37
N PHE A 43 -7.55 24.65 18.83
CA PHE A 43 -7.38 25.48 17.64
C PHE A 43 -6.05 25.22 16.93
N THR A 44 -6.02 25.50 15.62
CA THR A 44 -4.80 25.63 14.82
C THR A 44 -4.68 27.05 14.27
N THR A 45 -3.57 27.72 14.56
CA THR A 45 -3.30 29.10 14.11
C THR A 45 -2.03 29.13 13.24
N SER A 46 -2.09 29.74 12.06
CA SER A 46 -0.95 29.76 11.11
C SER A 46 -0.69 31.12 10.47
N HIS A 47 0.56 31.59 10.40
CA HIS A 47 0.90 32.89 9.80
C HIS A 47 0.15 34.08 10.40
N LEU A 48 0.40 34.33 11.68
CA LEU A 48 -0.08 35.51 12.38
C LEU A 48 1.08 36.47 12.62
N VAL A 49 0.91 37.71 12.15
CA VAL A 49 1.90 38.78 12.27
C VAL A 49 1.40 39.82 13.27
N PHE A 50 2.20 40.13 14.29
CA PHE A 50 1.86 41.08 15.35
C PHE A 50 2.91 42.19 15.42
N VAL A 51 2.46 43.44 15.34
CA VAL A 51 3.36 44.61 15.24
C VAL A 51 2.95 45.70 16.22
N ASN A 52 3.84 46.04 17.16
CA ASN A 52 3.67 47.13 18.14
C ASN A 52 2.42 47.01 19.05
N SER A 53 1.95 45.82 19.36
CA SER A 53 0.90 45.59 20.38
C SER A 53 1.48 45.66 21.80
N ASN A 54 0.67 45.94 22.83
CA ASN A 54 1.11 45.76 24.22
C ASN A 54 1.40 44.28 24.49
N THR A 55 0.40 43.43 24.28
CA THR A 55 0.55 41.98 24.21
C THR A 55 0.15 41.51 22.82
N ALA A 56 1.03 40.80 22.11
CA ALA A 56 0.70 40.25 20.79
C ALA A 56 -0.40 39.19 20.92
N VAL A 57 -0.18 38.16 21.75
CA VAL A 57 -1.16 37.09 22.01
C VAL A 57 -1.24 36.79 23.50
N GLN A 58 -2.45 36.70 24.05
CA GLN A 58 -2.68 36.06 25.33
C GLN A 58 -3.61 34.85 25.17
N VAL A 59 -3.18 33.69 25.69
CA VAL A 59 -4.05 32.52 25.87
C VAL A 59 -4.44 32.42 27.33
N HIS A 60 -5.74 32.30 27.61
CA HIS A 60 -6.31 32.38 28.96
C HIS A 60 -6.95 31.08 29.47
N TRP A 61 -7.40 30.21 28.57
CA TRP A 61 -7.60 28.76 28.80
C TRP A 61 -7.51 27.99 27.48
N ASP A 62 -7.11 26.73 27.54
CA ASP A 62 -7.32 25.79 26.43
C ASP A 62 -7.43 24.34 26.91
N TRP A 63 -7.69 23.43 25.97
CA TRP A 63 -7.37 22.01 26.13
C TRP A 63 -6.13 21.61 25.34
N ALA A 64 -6.03 22.05 24.08
CA ALA A 64 -4.94 21.73 23.18
C ALA A 64 -4.85 22.77 22.04
N TRP A 65 -3.71 23.45 21.84
CA TRP A 65 -3.56 24.46 20.79
C TRP A 65 -2.24 24.29 20.01
N THR A 66 -2.30 24.36 18.68
CA THR A 66 -1.11 24.37 17.81
C THR A 66 -0.95 25.73 17.11
N MET A 67 0.10 26.46 17.47
CA MET A 67 0.50 27.72 16.85
C MET A 67 1.74 27.53 15.97
N HIS A 68 1.73 28.08 14.76
CA HIS A 68 2.75 27.81 13.75
C HIS A 68 2.98 29.03 12.83
N ASP A 69 4.23 29.30 12.44
CA ASP A 69 4.60 30.35 11.47
C ASP A 69 4.29 31.78 11.96
N PHE A 70 4.48 32.09 13.25
CA PHE A 70 4.18 33.42 13.81
C PHE A 70 5.34 34.39 13.63
N VAL A 71 5.01 35.68 13.46
CA VAL A 71 5.98 36.79 13.48
C VAL A 71 5.52 37.85 14.47
N ILE A 72 6.30 38.10 15.52
CA ILE A 72 5.99 39.08 16.57
C ILE A 72 7.11 40.12 16.57
N GLU A 73 6.77 41.39 16.36
CA GLU A 73 7.72 42.49 16.18
C GLU A 73 7.33 43.70 17.06
N GLY A 74 8.27 44.20 17.87
CA GLY A 74 8.13 45.46 18.60
C GLY A 74 7.02 45.53 19.65
N CYS A 75 6.55 44.39 20.15
CA CYS A 75 5.52 44.33 21.20
C CYS A 75 6.15 44.47 22.61
N GLU A 76 5.39 44.73 23.67
CA GLU A 76 5.94 44.67 25.05
C GLU A 76 6.00 43.22 25.55
N ASN A 77 4.92 42.45 25.30
CA ASN A 77 4.86 41.01 25.52
C ASN A 77 4.53 40.31 24.20
N GLY A 78 5.25 39.23 23.88
CA GLY A 78 4.93 38.38 22.73
C GLY A 78 3.75 37.47 23.05
N LEU A 79 4.04 36.26 23.52
CA LEU A 79 3.01 35.30 23.95
C LEU A 79 2.87 35.29 25.48
N VAL A 80 1.66 35.53 25.96
CA VAL A 80 1.29 35.44 27.37
C VAL A 80 0.44 34.18 27.60
N VAL A 81 0.96 33.25 28.38
CA VAL A 81 0.29 32.00 28.80
C VAL A 81 -0.18 32.16 30.23
N THR A 82 -1.49 32.24 30.42
CA THR A 82 -2.13 32.42 31.73
C THR A 82 -3.19 31.35 31.98
N GLY A 83 -3.55 31.15 33.24
CA GLY A 83 -4.70 30.32 33.63
C GLY A 83 -5.52 31.01 34.72
N GLY A 84 -6.71 30.47 34.99
CA GLY A 84 -7.62 31.03 36.00
C GLY A 84 -8.27 32.35 35.61
N ALA A 85 -8.34 32.67 34.31
CA ALA A 85 -9.06 33.84 33.83
C ALA A 85 -10.57 33.70 34.11
N GLY A 86 -11.05 34.51 35.06
CA GLY A 86 -12.44 34.54 35.47
C GLY A 86 -13.31 35.42 34.57
N GLY A 87 -14.58 35.04 34.49
CA GLY A 87 -15.66 35.75 33.81
C GLY A 87 -16.97 35.00 34.06
N ASP A 88 -18.11 35.62 33.79
CA ASP A 88 -19.39 34.91 33.86
C ASP A 88 -19.34 33.71 32.89
N HIS A 89 -19.70 32.52 33.40
CA HIS A 89 -19.57 31.21 32.73
C HIS A 89 -18.15 30.60 32.61
N SER A 90 -17.07 31.24 33.08
CA SER A 90 -15.76 30.59 33.21
C SER A 90 -15.75 29.58 34.38
N THR A 91 -15.22 28.38 34.14
CA THR A 91 -14.99 27.36 35.19
C THR A 91 -13.72 27.63 36.00
N GLY A 92 -12.92 28.64 35.63
CA GLY A 92 -11.58 28.88 36.17
C GLY A 92 -10.52 27.90 35.67
N GLN A 93 -10.84 27.08 34.66
CA GLN A 93 -9.88 26.16 34.04
C GLN A 93 -8.71 26.93 33.39
N SER A 94 -7.49 26.42 33.56
CA SER A 94 -6.25 26.98 33.00
C SER A 94 -5.95 26.46 31.59
N LEU A 95 -4.84 26.93 31.01
CA LEU A 95 -4.27 26.38 29.78
C LEU A 95 -3.82 24.92 30.01
N GLY A 96 -4.35 24.00 29.20
CA GLY A 96 -4.00 22.58 29.24
C GLY A 96 -2.71 22.27 28.48
N SER A 97 -2.63 22.65 27.20
CA SER A 97 -1.57 22.15 26.32
C SER A 97 -1.36 23.01 25.06
N LEU A 98 -0.16 23.55 24.85
CA LEU A 98 0.13 24.53 23.77
C LEU A 98 1.49 24.27 23.08
N ILE A 99 1.48 24.21 21.74
CA ILE A 99 2.68 24.29 20.89
C ILE A 99 2.80 25.69 20.28
N LEU A 100 4.00 26.28 20.32
CA LEU A 100 4.40 27.39 19.46
C LEU A 100 5.58 26.95 18.59
N SER A 101 5.39 26.95 17.27
CA SER A 101 6.36 26.46 16.30
C SER A 101 6.70 27.46 15.20
N ASP A 102 7.89 27.35 14.62
CA ASP A 102 8.32 28.12 13.42
C ASP A 102 8.15 29.63 13.57
N THR A 103 8.47 30.14 14.76
CA THR A 103 8.09 31.48 15.17
C THR A 103 9.30 32.41 15.31
N ILE A 104 9.15 33.65 14.86
CA ILE A 104 10.11 34.73 15.06
C ILE A 104 9.52 35.73 16.07
N ILE A 105 10.24 35.98 17.17
CA ILE A 105 9.91 37.04 18.14
C ILE A 105 11.07 38.03 18.16
N ALA A 106 10.82 39.26 17.75
CA ALA A 106 11.84 40.28 17.52
C ALA A 106 11.51 41.62 18.20
N ASN A 107 12.56 42.29 18.68
CA ASN A 107 12.52 43.62 19.33
C ASN A 107 11.44 43.75 20.42
N THR A 108 11.14 42.64 21.11
CA THR A 108 10.08 42.49 22.11
C THR A 108 10.76 42.16 23.44
N PRO A 109 10.66 42.98 24.51
CA PRO A 109 11.47 42.77 25.71
C PRO A 109 11.10 41.49 26.45
N ASN A 110 9.81 41.16 26.53
CA ASN A 110 9.32 39.92 27.16
C ASN A 110 8.80 38.97 26.05
N GLY A 111 9.62 38.02 25.61
CA GLY A 111 9.28 37.14 24.47
C GLY A 111 8.06 36.27 24.76
N ILE A 112 8.16 35.45 25.81
CA ILE A 112 7.07 34.63 26.34
C ILE A 112 6.99 34.86 27.85
N VAL A 113 5.76 35.02 28.35
CA VAL A 113 5.46 35.14 29.78
C VAL A 113 4.47 34.05 30.15
N THR A 114 4.80 33.21 31.14
CA THR A 114 3.90 32.18 31.67
C THR A 114 3.58 32.42 33.14
N SER A 115 2.41 31.99 33.60
CA SER A 115 2.09 31.86 35.02
C SER A 115 1.98 30.41 35.50
N LEU A 116 2.08 29.42 34.60
CA LEU A 116 1.64 28.04 34.83
C LEU A 116 2.79 27.01 34.99
N HIS A 117 4.03 27.45 34.84
CA HIS A 117 5.23 26.62 34.97
C HIS A 117 5.32 25.88 36.32
N ALA A 118 4.85 26.49 37.42
CA ALA A 118 4.92 25.91 38.76
C ALA A 118 3.82 24.88 39.10
N GLU A 119 2.74 24.83 38.31
CA GLU A 119 1.53 24.06 38.66
C GLU A 119 1.59 22.58 38.23
N ASN A 120 2.56 22.23 37.38
CA ASN A 120 2.66 20.92 36.69
C ASN A 120 1.40 20.53 35.89
N SER A 121 0.52 21.52 35.62
CA SER A 121 -0.81 21.38 35.01
C SER A 121 -0.92 22.06 33.65
N THR A 122 0.19 22.11 32.92
CA THR A 122 0.26 22.63 31.56
C THR A 122 1.37 21.89 30.81
N SER A 123 1.12 21.55 29.54
CA SER A 123 2.19 21.22 28.60
C SER A 123 2.45 22.43 27.69
N PHE A 124 3.69 22.88 27.60
CA PHE A 124 4.09 23.99 26.75
C PHE A 124 5.35 23.63 25.96
N LEU A 125 5.26 23.67 24.63
CA LEU A 125 6.33 23.29 23.71
C LEU A 125 6.67 24.43 22.76
N LEU A 126 7.96 24.76 22.70
CA LEU A 126 8.58 25.55 21.63
C LEU A 126 9.27 24.62 20.65
N GLN A 127 9.11 24.84 19.35
CA GLN A 127 9.92 24.18 18.31
C GLN A 127 10.30 25.16 17.19
N ASN A 128 11.59 25.22 16.86
CA ASN A 128 12.13 26.10 15.83
C ASN A 128 11.68 27.57 16.03
N VAL A 129 12.02 28.15 17.20
CA VAL A 129 11.65 29.52 17.58
C VAL A 129 12.91 30.38 17.69
N GLY A 130 12.89 31.55 17.05
CA GLY A 130 13.99 32.53 17.07
C GLY A 130 13.61 33.78 17.85
N PHE A 131 14.44 34.16 18.81
CA PHE A 131 14.30 35.37 19.61
C PHE A 131 15.41 36.37 19.22
N PHE A 132 15.04 37.55 18.72
CA PHE A 132 15.97 38.55 18.19
C PHE A 132 15.83 39.89 18.92
N ASN A 133 16.89 40.37 19.57
CA ASN A 133 16.87 41.53 20.46
C ASN A 133 15.78 41.45 21.55
N VAL A 134 15.56 40.25 22.10
CA VAL A 134 14.59 39.97 23.15
C VAL A 134 15.32 39.93 24.49
N LYS A 135 14.86 40.67 25.51
CA LYS A 135 15.57 40.73 26.81
C LYS A 135 15.45 39.42 27.59
N THR A 136 14.27 38.81 27.62
CA THR A 136 14.04 37.48 28.20
C THR A 136 13.16 36.65 27.29
N ALA A 137 13.63 35.48 26.85
CA ALA A 137 12.93 34.64 25.89
C ALA A 137 11.71 33.95 26.52
N VAL A 138 11.85 33.38 27.73
CA VAL A 138 10.73 32.80 28.51
C VAL A 138 10.86 33.22 29.98
N THR A 139 9.79 33.77 30.55
CA THR A 139 9.73 34.25 31.94
C THR A 139 8.58 33.60 32.70
N ASP A 140 8.81 33.13 33.91
CA ASP A 140 7.74 32.80 34.87
C ASP A 140 7.41 34.07 35.66
N SER A 141 6.19 34.56 35.49
CA SER A 141 5.66 35.78 36.11
C SER A 141 5.33 35.64 37.61
N ILE A 142 5.12 34.40 38.08
CA ILE A 142 4.81 34.09 39.49
C ILE A 142 6.11 33.94 40.28
N GLN A 143 7.05 33.13 39.78
CA GLN A 143 8.37 32.94 40.39
C GLN A 143 9.34 34.11 40.12
N LYS A 144 9.04 34.96 39.13
CA LYS A 144 9.83 36.14 38.73
C LYS A 144 11.26 35.80 38.30
N ASN A 145 11.44 34.65 37.67
CA ASN A 145 12.70 34.17 37.10
C ASN A 145 12.60 33.97 35.58
N ALA A 146 13.75 34.06 34.91
CA ALA A 146 13.85 33.67 33.50
C ALA A 146 13.98 32.14 33.42
N LEU A 147 13.07 31.50 32.68
CA LEU A 147 13.15 30.08 32.34
C LEU A 147 14.06 29.86 31.13
N LEU A 148 14.09 30.84 30.22
CA LEU A 148 15.02 30.88 29.09
C LEU A 148 15.54 32.30 28.90
N ALA A 149 16.86 32.45 28.87
CA ALA A 149 17.53 33.73 28.69
C ALA A 149 17.25 34.31 27.28
N GLY A 150 17.07 35.64 27.22
CA GLY A 150 17.05 36.38 25.96
C GLY A 150 18.46 36.81 25.52
N GLY A 151 18.53 37.54 24.42
CA GLY A 151 19.75 38.10 23.86
C GLY A 151 19.51 38.78 22.50
N ASN A 152 20.60 39.14 21.83
CA ASN A 152 20.53 39.69 20.47
C ASN A 152 20.02 38.64 19.48
N GLU A 153 20.47 37.39 19.60
CA GLU A 153 20.04 36.26 18.79
C GLU A 153 20.05 35.00 19.67
N VAL A 154 18.87 34.42 19.92
CA VAL A 154 18.71 33.15 20.65
C VAL A 154 17.82 32.23 19.82
N TYR A 155 18.36 31.07 19.44
CA TYR A 155 17.64 30.05 18.68
C TYR A 155 17.23 28.89 19.58
N VAL A 156 15.98 28.46 19.46
CA VAL A 156 15.39 27.33 20.17
C VAL A 156 14.94 26.30 19.17
N GLU A 157 15.73 25.24 19.00
CA GLU A 157 15.32 24.10 18.17
C GLU A 157 14.08 23.41 18.74
N SER A 158 14.11 23.10 20.03
CA SER A 158 12.98 22.51 20.75
C SER A 158 13.20 22.62 22.26
N TRP A 159 12.20 23.10 23.00
CA TRP A 159 12.26 23.33 24.45
C TRP A 159 10.86 23.35 25.05
N GLY A 160 10.68 22.85 26.27
CA GLY A 160 9.36 22.89 26.91
C GLY A 160 9.31 22.47 28.37
N PHE A 161 8.10 22.52 28.92
CA PHE A 161 7.72 21.92 30.20
C PHE A 161 6.39 21.19 30.08
N GLY A 162 6.20 20.11 30.83
CA GLY A 162 5.02 19.23 30.70
C GLY A 162 5.36 17.77 30.98
N ARG A 163 4.42 16.85 30.72
CA ARG A 163 4.64 15.41 30.94
C ARG A 163 5.16 14.72 29.69
N THR A 164 6.24 13.97 29.78
CA THR A 164 6.70 13.05 28.74
C THR A 164 6.61 11.61 29.23
N THR A 165 6.55 10.65 28.30
CA THR A 165 6.51 9.22 28.62
C THR A 165 7.66 8.47 27.99
N ASN A 166 7.95 7.29 28.55
CA ASN A 166 8.90 6.33 28.02
C ASN A 166 8.24 4.95 27.83
N LYS A 167 8.95 4.04 27.17
CA LYS A 167 8.53 2.66 26.82
C LYS A 167 8.02 1.76 27.96
N ASN A 168 8.12 2.20 29.21
CA ASN A 168 7.53 1.53 30.36
C ASN A 168 6.17 2.15 30.78
N GLY A 169 5.58 3.02 29.96
CA GLY A 169 4.37 3.80 30.28
C GLY A 169 4.55 4.82 31.43
N ALA A 170 5.80 5.08 31.83
CA ALA A 170 6.11 5.92 32.98
C ALA A 170 6.15 7.40 32.59
N ALA A 171 5.31 8.21 33.25
CA ALA A 171 5.21 9.65 33.02
C ALA A 171 6.21 10.43 33.88
N THR A 172 7.01 11.29 33.25
CA THR A 172 7.96 12.20 33.90
C THR A 172 7.63 13.63 33.54
N PHE A 173 7.61 14.54 34.52
CA PHE A 173 7.47 15.97 34.23
C PHE A 173 8.84 16.55 33.87
N VAL A 174 9.00 17.03 32.64
CA VAL A 174 10.16 17.80 32.19
C VAL A 174 9.91 19.27 32.52
N ASN A 175 10.91 19.97 33.07
CA ASN A 175 10.73 21.32 33.56
C ASN A 175 11.72 22.31 32.93
N GLY A 176 11.32 22.89 31.79
CA GLY A 176 12.09 23.91 31.08
C GLY A 176 13.36 23.37 30.44
N GLN A 177 13.25 22.29 29.67
CA GLN A 177 14.38 21.55 29.10
C GLN A 177 14.22 21.32 27.60
N HIS A 178 15.31 20.94 26.93
CA HIS A 178 15.28 20.51 25.53
C HIS A 178 14.44 19.24 25.38
N ILE A 179 13.56 19.23 24.38
CA ILE A 179 12.69 18.10 24.04
C ILE A 179 13.13 17.55 22.68
N PRO A 180 13.36 16.23 22.50
CA PRO A 180 13.70 15.66 21.20
C PRO A 180 12.74 16.09 20.08
N ALA A 181 13.31 16.50 18.95
CA ALA A 181 12.60 17.05 17.79
C ALA A 181 12.78 16.15 16.56
N MET A 182 11.70 15.91 15.80
CA MET A 182 11.77 15.25 14.50
C MET A 182 12.80 15.94 13.59
N ASN A 183 13.62 15.14 12.90
CA ASN A 183 14.40 15.64 11.77
C ASN A 183 13.47 15.85 10.55
N ARG A 184 12.97 17.08 10.40
CA ARG A 184 11.99 17.43 9.36
C ARG A 184 12.55 17.17 7.96
N SER A 185 11.89 16.31 7.18
CA SER A 185 12.31 15.98 5.83
C SER A 185 12.15 17.16 4.86
N GLU A 186 12.85 17.11 3.71
CA GLU A 186 12.64 18.11 2.65
C GLU A 186 11.22 18.05 2.09
N ALA A 187 10.52 16.92 2.16
CA ALA A 187 9.11 16.81 1.76
C ALA A 187 8.18 17.65 2.65
N LEU A 188 8.45 17.74 3.96
CA LEU A 188 7.60 18.43 4.93
C LEU A 188 7.96 19.91 5.18
N THR A 189 9.04 20.42 4.59
CA THR A 189 9.57 21.76 4.87
C THR A 189 9.42 22.76 3.72
N GLY A 190 9.32 24.04 4.04
CA GLY A 190 9.08 25.14 3.11
C GLY A 190 10.15 26.23 3.20
N VAL A 191 9.78 27.35 3.83
CA VAL A 191 10.63 28.55 3.93
C VAL A 191 11.93 28.23 4.67
N LYS A 192 13.07 28.61 4.08
CA LYS A 192 14.38 28.52 4.70
C LYS A 192 14.74 29.87 5.33
N ASN A 193 15.32 29.84 6.52
CA ASN A 193 15.87 30.98 7.23
C ASN A 193 17.31 30.61 7.59
N ASP A 194 18.29 31.43 7.23
CA ASP A 194 19.72 31.12 7.40
C ASP A 194 20.14 30.93 8.87
N LYS A 195 19.29 31.31 9.83
CA LYS A 195 19.54 31.22 11.29
C LYS A 195 18.65 30.22 12.03
N MET A 196 17.74 29.53 11.34
CA MET A 196 16.75 28.62 11.94
C MET A 196 16.64 27.34 11.11
N LYS A 197 16.01 26.29 11.63
CA LYS A 197 15.62 25.15 10.77
C LYS A 197 14.55 25.62 9.77
N PRO A 198 14.46 25.00 8.59
CA PRO A 198 13.37 25.28 7.65
C PRO A 198 12.01 25.13 8.32
N ASN A 199 11.13 26.11 8.12
CA ASN A 199 9.75 26.06 8.59
C ASN A 199 9.05 24.86 7.93
N LEU A 200 8.04 24.32 8.60
CA LEU A 200 7.13 23.37 7.99
C LEU A 200 6.45 24.02 6.77
N PHE A 201 6.14 23.23 5.76
CA PHE A 201 5.56 23.77 4.54
C PHE A 201 4.12 24.24 4.75
N THR A 202 3.84 25.49 4.40
CA THR A 202 2.48 26.04 4.32
C THR A 202 2.18 26.56 2.94
N ARG A 203 0.91 26.43 2.53
CA ARG A 203 0.36 27.03 1.32
C ARG A 203 -0.99 27.64 1.63
N ARG A 204 -1.08 28.98 1.59
CA ARG A 204 -2.35 29.70 1.79
C ARG A 204 -3.33 29.42 0.66
N ARG A 205 -4.62 29.42 1.00
CA ARG A 205 -5.75 29.26 0.08
C ARG A 205 -5.64 30.17 -1.16
N PRO A 206 -5.60 29.62 -2.39
CA PRO A 206 -5.50 30.40 -3.63
C PRO A 206 -6.61 31.44 -3.81
N LYS A 207 -6.23 32.72 -3.94
CA LYS A 207 -7.19 33.83 -4.09
C LYS A 207 -7.54 34.17 -5.56
N TYR A 208 -6.75 33.70 -6.52
CA TYR A 208 -6.93 33.89 -7.97
C TYR A 208 -7.10 35.36 -8.46
N TYR A 209 -6.54 36.34 -7.75
CA TYR A 209 -6.67 37.77 -8.09
C TYR A 209 -6.09 38.15 -9.47
N ASP A 210 -5.19 37.33 -10.01
CA ASP A 210 -4.54 37.44 -11.31
C ASP A 210 -5.32 36.77 -12.46
N VAL A 211 -6.39 36.02 -12.16
CA VAL A 211 -7.15 35.26 -13.16
C VAL A 211 -8.34 36.08 -13.66
N SER A 212 -8.44 36.25 -14.99
CA SER A 212 -9.54 36.99 -15.60
C SER A 212 -10.87 36.23 -15.52
N SER A 213 -11.98 36.96 -15.44
CA SER A 213 -13.34 36.38 -15.38
C SER A 213 -13.66 35.46 -16.57
N GLY A 214 -13.05 35.69 -17.74
CA GLY A 214 -13.17 34.82 -18.92
C GLY A 214 -12.52 33.44 -18.77
N LYS A 215 -11.76 33.20 -17.70
CA LYS A 215 -11.22 31.89 -17.31
C LYS A 215 -12.03 31.20 -16.20
N ILE A 216 -13.18 31.76 -15.81
CA ILE A 216 -14.09 31.15 -14.83
C ILE A 216 -15.23 30.41 -15.56
N MET A 217 -15.32 29.10 -15.32
CA MET A 217 -16.38 28.24 -15.82
C MET A 217 -17.44 28.01 -14.73
N ASN A 218 -18.53 28.77 -14.78
CA ASN A 218 -19.66 28.62 -13.87
C ASN A 218 -20.48 27.36 -14.23
N VAL A 219 -20.56 26.38 -13.33
CA VAL A 219 -21.21 25.09 -13.62
C VAL A 219 -22.69 25.21 -13.99
N ARG A 220 -23.42 26.18 -13.40
CA ARG A 220 -24.84 26.41 -13.71
C ARG A 220 -25.04 27.02 -15.10
N ALA A 221 -24.16 27.94 -15.50
CA ALA A 221 -24.17 28.49 -16.86
C ALA A 221 -23.84 27.42 -17.93
N LEU A 222 -23.14 26.35 -17.53
CA LEU A 222 -22.73 25.24 -18.39
C LEU A 222 -23.63 23.99 -18.27
N GLY A 223 -24.75 24.08 -17.53
CA GLY A 223 -25.85 23.11 -17.61
C GLY A 223 -26.22 22.40 -16.30
N ALA A 224 -25.33 22.35 -15.31
CA ALA A 224 -25.62 21.79 -13.99
C ALA A 224 -26.73 22.59 -13.28
N LYS A 225 -27.51 21.95 -12.40
CA LYS A 225 -28.63 22.61 -11.71
C LYS A 225 -28.27 23.02 -10.29
N GLY A 226 -27.63 22.14 -9.52
CA GLY A 226 -27.39 22.37 -8.11
C GLY A 226 -28.69 22.60 -7.32
N ASP A 227 -29.75 21.86 -7.66
CA ASP A 227 -31.13 22.01 -7.16
C ASP A 227 -31.54 20.94 -6.13
N GLY A 228 -30.62 20.04 -5.77
CA GLY A 228 -30.84 18.92 -4.84
C GLY A 228 -31.67 17.77 -5.43
N LYS A 229 -31.90 17.73 -6.74
CA LYS A 229 -32.78 16.73 -7.39
C LYS A 229 -32.26 16.21 -8.72
N THR A 230 -31.76 17.11 -9.57
CA THR A 230 -31.24 16.79 -10.89
C THR A 230 -29.87 16.14 -10.76
N ASP A 231 -29.69 15.00 -11.43
CA ASP A 231 -28.39 14.34 -11.56
C ASP A 231 -27.45 15.21 -12.41
N ASP A 232 -26.49 15.85 -11.74
CA ASP A 232 -25.53 16.76 -12.34
C ASP A 232 -24.23 16.06 -12.76
N THR A 233 -24.10 14.75 -12.50
CA THR A 233 -22.86 13.97 -12.65
C THR A 233 -22.24 14.10 -14.05
N ALA A 234 -23.05 13.93 -15.10
CA ALA A 234 -22.57 13.96 -16.48
C ALA A 234 -22.15 15.37 -16.92
N ALA A 235 -22.92 16.40 -16.51
CA ALA A 235 -22.59 17.79 -16.79
C ALA A 235 -21.28 18.20 -16.11
N LEU A 236 -21.15 17.92 -14.81
CA LEU A 236 -19.97 18.27 -14.02
C LEU A 236 -18.71 17.55 -14.49
N ASN A 237 -18.79 16.24 -14.81
CA ASN A 237 -17.66 15.50 -15.41
C ASN A 237 -17.18 16.15 -16.72
N SER A 238 -18.09 16.59 -17.58
CA SER A 238 -17.76 17.29 -18.84
C SER A 238 -17.12 18.67 -18.58
N ILE A 239 -17.67 19.44 -17.64
CA ILE A 239 -17.17 20.77 -17.29
C ILE A 239 -15.76 20.70 -16.66
N LEU A 240 -15.54 19.80 -15.70
CA LEU A 240 -14.23 19.59 -15.07
C LEU A 240 -13.17 19.19 -16.10
N SER A 241 -13.50 18.27 -17.01
CA SER A 241 -12.61 17.86 -18.11
C SER A 241 -12.29 19.00 -19.07
N GLY A 242 -13.28 19.81 -19.46
CA GLY A 242 -13.08 20.97 -20.31
C GLY A 242 -12.27 22.10 -19.63
N ALA A 243 -12.48 22.30 -18.34
CA ALA A 243 -11.78 23.32 -17.56
C ALA A 243 -10.30 22.99 -17.40
N ALA A 244 -9.95 21.75 -17.02
CA ALA A 244 -8.56 21.30 -16.93
C ALA A 244 -7.81 21.51 -18.27
N ASN A 245 -8.41 21.08 -19.38
CA ASN A 245 -7.84 21.24 -20.73
C ASN A 245 -7.63 22.71 -21.16
N THR A 246 -8.40 23.65 -20.62
CA THR A 246 -8.28 25.09 -20.95
C THR A 246 -7.57 25.90 -19.87
N SER A 247 -7.07 25.23 -18.82
CA SER A 247 -6.55 25.82 -17.58
C SER A 247 -7.52 26.86 -16.98
N SER A 248 -8.82 26.56 -17.00
CA SER A 248 -9.87 27.40 -16.42
C SER A 248 -10.17 26.97 -14.98
N ILE A 249 -10.78 27.88 -14.20
CA ILE A 249 -11.25 27.60 -12.85
C ILE A 249 -12.73 27.26 -12.92
N VAL A 250 -13.14 26.14 -12.32
CA VAL A 250 -14.55 25.75 -12.20
C VAL A 250 -15.15 26.38 -10.96
N TYR A 251 -16.19 27.19 -11.18
CA TYR A 251 -16.94 27.84 -10.11
C TYR A 251 -18.26 27.13 -9.88
N PHE A 252 -18.49 26.70 -8.63
CA PHE A 252 -19.74 26.12 -8.16
C PHE A 252 -20.53 27.17 -7.37
N PRO A 253 -21.59 27.78 -7.92
CA PRO A 253 -22.53 28.58 -7.14
C PRO A 253 -23.18 27.75 -6.02
N PHE A 254 -23.69 28.44 -4.98
CA PHE A 254 -24.40 27.82 -3.86
C PHE A 254 -25.52 26.90 -4.36
N GLY A 255 -25.54 25.65 -3.89
CA GLY A 255 -26.52 24.65 -4.31
C GLY A 255 -26.14 23.23 -3.88
N VAL A 256 -27.03 22.29 -4.18
CA VAL A 256 -26.82 20.85 -3.95
C VAL A 256 -26.78 20.14 -5.29
N TYR A 257 -25.61 19.69 -5.69
CA TYR A 257 -25.37 19.00 -6.97
C TYR A 257 -25.43 17.50 -6.71
N ILE A 258 -26.44 16.82 -7.26
CA ILE A 258 -26.63 15.38 -7.03
C ILE A 258 -25.67 14.60 -7.92
N ILE A 259 -24.93 13.69 -7.28
CA ILE A 259 -23.94 12.81 -7.88
C ILE A 259 -24.45 11.37 -7.78
N LYS A 260 -24.71 10.71 -8.92
CA LYS A 260 -25.20 9.31 -9.01
C LYS A 260 -24.18 8.32 -9.57
N ASP A 261 -23.07 8.83 -10.11
CA ASP A 261 -21.92 8.05 -10.57
C ASP A 261 -20.64 8.84 -10.22
N THR A 262 -19.46 8.22 -10.28
CA THR A 262 -18.21 8.87 -9.83
C THR A 262 -17.96 10.20 -10.55
N LEU A 263 -17.90 11.29 -9.80
CA LEU A 263 -17.45 12.59 -10.26
C LEU A 263 -15.91 12.60 -10.32
N ARG A 264 -15.35 12.77 -11.51
CA ARG A 264 -13.91 12.74 -11.74
C ARG A 264 -13.36 14.17 -11.79
N VAL A 265 -12.44 14.48 -10.89
CA VAL A 265 -11.66 15.71 -10.87
C VAL A 265 -10.31 15.38 -11.52
N PRO A 266 -10.09 15.69 -12.81
CA PRO A 266 -8.84 15.40 -13.50
C PRO A 266 -7.68 16.28 -12.98
N MET A 267 -6.44 15.85 -13.22
CA MET A 267 -5.26 16.71 -12.99
C MET A 267 -5.38 18.04 -13.74
N ALA A 268 -4.78 19.10 -13.17
CA ALA A 268 -4.94 20.51 -13.54
C ALA A 268 -6.33 21.13 -13.26
N SER A 269 -7.19 20.45 -12.49
CA SER A 269 -8.44 21.05 -12.00
C SER A 269 -8.20 22.13 -10.94
N ARG A 270 -8.92 23.24 -11.06
CA ARG A 270 -9.02 24.30 -10.05
C ARG A 270 -10.48 24.57 -9.78
N ILE A 271 -10.94 24.39 -8.55
CA ILE A 271 -12.34 24.35 -8.14
C ILE A 271 -12.55 25.33 -6.98
N ILE A 272 -13.58 26.16 -7.10
CA ILE A 272 -14.01 27.10 -6.06
C ILE A 272 -15.52 27.04 -5.89
N GLY A 273 -15.98 26.77 -4.67
CA GLY A 273 -17.38 26.87 -4.29
C GLY A 273 -17.81 28.29 -3.89
N GLN A 274 -19.10 28.45 -3.63
CA GLN A 274 -19.69 29.69 -3.14
C GLN A 274 -20.37 29.39 -1.80
N ALA A 275 -19.59 29.54 -0.72
CA ALA A 275 -19.98 29.28 0.66
C ALA A 275 -20.39 27.82 0.95
N TRP A 276 -21.53 27.36 0.43
CA TRP A 276 -22.13 26.07 0.78
C TRP A 276 -22.49 25.25 -0.47
N SER A 277 -21.48 25.03 -1.32
CA SER A 277 -21.60 24.28 -2.57
C SER A 277 -21.42 22.77 -2.31
N GLN A 278 -22.53 22.03 -2.31
CA GLN A 278 -22.58 20.63 -1.89
C GLN A 278 -22.52 19.66 -3.09
N LEU A 279 -21.57 18.74 -3.08
CA LEU A 279 -21.52 17.55 -3.94
C LEU A 279 -22.12 16.38 -3.16
N MET A 280 -23.31 15.94 -3.55
CA MET A 280 -24.12 14.98 -2.78
C MET A 280 -24.24 13.64 -3.49
N GLY A 281 -23.51 12.62 -3.00
CA GLY A 281 -23.57 11.25 -3.51
C GLY A 281 -24.86 10.53 -3.13
N THR A 282 -25.52 9.83 -4.05
CA THR A 282 -26.73 9.03 -3.76
C THR A 282 -27.04 7.98 -4.82
N GLY A 283 -27.78 6.95 -4.43
CA GLY A 283 -28.30 5.91 -5.32
C GLY A 283 -27.40 4.67 -5.47
N PRO A 284 -27.80 3.72 -6.32
CA PRO A 284 -27.38 2.31 -6.22
C PRO A 284 -25.88 2.07 -6.44
N ASN A 285 -25.18 3.00 -7.09
CA ASN A 285 -23.72 2.95 -7.26
C ASN A 285 -22.94 3.14 -5.95
N PHE A 286 -23.59 3.57 -4.88
CA PHE A 286 -22.98 3.86 -3.58
C PHE A 286 -23.68 3.13 -2.42
N GLU A 287 -24.65 2.24 -2.70
CA GLU A 287 -25.45 1.54 -1.68
C GLU A 287 -24.78 0.26 -1.16
N ASP A 288 -23.91 -0.39 -1.95
CA ASP A 288 -23.32 -1.69 -1.65
C ASP A 288 -21.98 -1.54 -0.91
N GLU A 289 -21.97 -1.80 0.40
CA GLU A 289 -20.74 -1.76 1.22
C GLU A 289 -19.67 -2.77 0.77
N THR A 290 -20.05 -3.86 0.08
CA THR A 290 -19.10 -4.85 -0.43
C THR A 290 -18.41 -4.43 -1.73
N LYS A 291 -18.85 -3.31 -2.32
CA LYS A 291 -18.29 -2.71 -3.54
C LYS A 291 -18.11 -1.20 -3.33
N PRO A 292 -17.26 -0.79 -2.37
CA PRO A 292 -17.11 0.61 -2.02
C PRO A 292 -16.59 1.41 -3.22
N ARG A 293 -17.14 2.62 -3.41
CA ARG A 293 -16.94 3.41 -4.63
C ARG A 293 -16.81 4.89 -4.34
N ALA A 294 -15.81 5.51 -4.98
CA ALA A 294 -15.60 6.95 -4.96
C ALA A 294 -16.80 7.72 -5.51
N VAL A 295 -17.41 8.58 -4.69
CA VAL A 295 -18.36 9.62 -5.10
C VAL A 295 -17.61 10.71 -5.86
N VAL A 296 -16.49 11.20 -5.29
CA VAL A 296 -15.55 12.09 -5.96
C VAL A 296 -14.17 11.42 -6.03
N GLN A 297 -13.59 11.37 -7.23
CA GLN A 297 -12.26 10.81 -7.50
C GLN A 297 -11.33 11.93 -7.98
N VAL A 298 -10.30 12.25 -7.18
CA VAL A 298 -9.34 13.34 -7.44
C VAL A 298 -8.06 12.77 -8.03
N GLY A 299 -7.84 13.02 -9.32
CA GLY A 299 -6.83 12.35 -10.14
C GLY A 299 -7.08 10.85 -10.25
N ARG A 300 -6.20 10.16 -10.97
CA ARG A 300 -6.14 8.70 -11.04
C ARG A 300 -4.74 8.22 -10.67
N PRO A 301 -4.56 7.01 -10.11
CA PRO A 301 -3.24 6.52 -9.70
C PRO A 301 -2.18 6.48 -10.82
N GLN A 302 -2.58 6.44 -12.09
CA GLN A 302 -1.67 6.48 -13.24
C GLN A 302 -1.39 7.89 -13.80
N ASP A 303 -2.08 8.93 -13.32
CA ASP A 303 -1.90 10.28 -13.84
C ASP A 303 -0.51 10.82 -13.43
N PRO A 304 0.16 11.61 -14.28
CA PRO A 304 1.42 12.23 -13.90
C PRO A 304 1.22 13.23 -12.75
N PRO A 305 2.27 13.52 -11.95
CA PRO A 305 2.21 14.60 -10.96
C PRO A 305 1.84 15.94 -11.60
N GLY A 306 1.07 16.77 -10.89
CA GLY A 306 0.49 18.00 -11.42
C GLY A 306 -0.12 18.87 -10.33
N ILE A 307 -1.15 19.64 -10.71
CA ILE A 307 -1.86 20.60 -9.84
C ILE A 307 -3.30 20.13 -9.61
N ILE A 308 -3.80 20.31 -8.39
CA ILE A 308 -5.22 20.21 -7.99
C ILE A 308 -5.46 21.29 -6.94
N GLU A 309 -6.47 22.12 -7.15
CA GLU A 309 -6.86 23.13 -6.15
C GLU A 309 -8.36 23.00 -5.92
N ILE A 310 -8.78 22.71 -4.69
CA ILE A 310 -10.18 22.59 -4.30
C ILE A 310 -10.43 23.53 -3.11
N GLN A 311 -11.42 24.42 -3.20
CA GLN A 311 -11.78 25.29 -2.08
C GLN A 311 -13.26 25.62 -1.96
N ASP A 312 -13.70 25.92 -0.73
CA ASP A 312 -15.06 26.34 -0.39
C ASP A 312 -16.15 25.30 -0.80
N MET A 313 -15.82 23.99 -0.76
CA MET A 313 -16.69 22.87 -1.19
C MET A 313 -17.16 21.98 -0.03
N MET A 314 -18.35 21.40 -0.14
CA MET A 314 -18.85 20.40 0.81
C MET A 314 -19.13 19.06 0.13
N PHE A 315 -18.52 17.99 0.63
CA PHE A 315 -18.78 16.61 0.20
C PHE A 315 -19.82 15.98 1.13
N THR A 316 -20.88 15.40 0.58
CA THR A 316 -22.01 14.90 1.37
C THR A 316 -22.71 13.73 0.65
N VAL A 317 -23.74 13.18 1.29
CA VAL A 317 -24.52 12.05 0.77
C VAL A 317 -26.02 12.25 1.04
N SER A 318 -26.84 11.58 0.23
CA SER A 318 -28.25 11.33 0.54
C SER A 318 -28.48 9.83 0.60
N GLY A 319 -28.74 9.31 1.80
CA GLY A 319 -28.75 7.88 2.10
C GLY A 319 -29.92 7.12 1.48
N PRO A 320 -29.83 5.77 1.38
CA PRO A 320 -28.72 4.92 1.85
C PRO A 320 -27.46 5.03 0.97
N THR A 321 -26.27 4.97 1.59
CA THR A 321 -24.97 5.16 0.89
C THR A 321 -23.83 4.35 1.52
N ALA A 322 -24.10 3.11 1.95
CA ALA A 322 -23.14 2.28 2.71
C ALA A 322 -21.81 1.98 1.99
N GLY A 323 -21.80 2.02 0.65
CA GLY A 323 -20.63 1.85 -0.21
C GLY A 323 -19.95 3.17 -0.62
N ALA A 324 -20.35 4.33 -0.10
CA ALA A 324 -19.75 5.60 -0.51
C ALA A 324 -18.34 5.78 0.09
N ILE A 325 -17.34 5.97 -0.78
CA ILE A 325 -16.10 6.68 -0.44
C ILE A 325 -16.31 8.12 -0.89
N LEU A 326 -16.44 9.09 0.03
CA LEU A 326 -16.85 10.45 -0.38
C LEU A 326 -15.79 11.14 -1.26
N LEU A 327 -14.52 11.05 -0.86
CA LEU A 327 -13.38 11.55 -1.64
C LEU A 327 -12.26 10.52 -1.70
N GLU A 328 -12.00 9.98 -2.88
CA GLU A 328 -10.78 9.21 -3.17
C GLU A 328 -9.74 10.14 -3.78
N TRP A 329 -8.57 10.22 -3.16
CA TRP A 329 -7.47 11.10 -3.55
C TRP A 329 -6.30 10.29 -4.08
N ASN A 330 -6.05 10.44 -5.39
CA ASN A 330 -4.98 9.79 -6.13
C ASN A 330 -3.94 10.79 -6.65
N ALA A 331 -4.22 12.08 -6.53
CA ALA A 331 -3.41 13.13 -7.13
C ALA A 331 -2.02 13.21 -6.47
N ARG A 332 -1.03 13.57 -7.31
CA ARG A 332 0.37 13.78 -6.93
C ARG A 332 0.80 15.19 -7.27
N GLU A 333 1.58 15.81 -6.40
CA GLU A 333 2.11 17.15 -6.60
C GLU A 333 3.24 17.18 -7.62
N SER A 334 3.17 18.11 -8.59
CA SER A 334 4.33 18.42 -9.45
C SER A 334 5.34 19.35 -8.76
N ILE A 335 4.86 20.15 -7.81
CA ILE A 335 5.64 21.04 -6.92
C ILE A 335 4.97 21.07 -5.54
N LYS A 336 5.72 21.30 -4.46
CA LYS A 336 5.17 21.19 -3.10
C LYS A 336 3.87 21.97 -2.88
N GLY A 337 2.84 21.29 -2.39
CA GLY A 337 1.50 21.82 -2.15
C GLY A 337 0.66 22.10 -3.40
N SER A 338 1.11 21.73 -4.60
CA SER A 338 0.34 21.96 -5.85
C SER A 338 -0.95 21.16 -5.95
N VAL A 339 -1.06 20.04 -5.23
CA VAL A 339 -2.33 19.34 -5.01
C VAL A 339 -2.78 19.61 -3.57
N GLY A 340 -3.94 20.24 -3.40
CA GLY A 340 -4.41 20.60 -2.07
C GLY A 340 -5.87 21.05 -2.01
N MET A 341 -6.35 21.15 -0.77
CA MET A 341 -7.73 21.44 -0.44
C MET A 341 -7.82 22.39 0.76
N TRP A 342 -8.63 23.43 0.63
CA TRP A 342 -8.81 24.50 1.62
C TRP A 342 -10.29 24.72 1.92
N ASP A 343 -10.65 24.99 3.19
CA ASP A 343 -12.03 25.35 3.59
C ASP A 343 -13.09 24.44 2.92
N SER A 344 -12.81 23.13 2.91
CA SER A 344 -13.65 22.15 2.24
C SER A 344 -13.86 20.95 3.15
N HIS A 345 -15.11 20.57 3.31
CA HIS A 345 -15.57 19.78 4.45
C HIS A 345 -16.40 18.59 3.99
N PHE A 346 -16.46 17.55 4.82
CA PHE A 346 -17.32 16.40 4.62
C PHE A 346 -18.46 16.47 5.63
N ARG A 347 -19.68 16.23 5.18
CA ARG A 347 -20.87 16.25 6.02
C ARG A 347 -21.76 15.06 5.70
N VAL A 348 -21.85 14.07 6.57
CA VAL A 348 -22.50 12.79 6.26
C VAL A 348 -23.72 12.54 7.15
N GLY A 349 -24.89 12.96 6.66
CA GLY A 349 -26.17 12.91 7.38
C GLY A 349 -26.53 14.23 8.08
N GLY A 350 -27.52 14.20 8.98
CA GLY A 350 -27.82 15.32 9.88
C GLY A 350 -28.14 16.65 9.18
N ALA A 351 -28.82 16.59 8.04
CA ALA A 351 -29.24 17.77 7.30
C ALA A 351 -30.42 17.50 6.37
N ILE A 352 -31.22 18.54 6.11
CA ILE A 352 -32.32 18.52 5.12
C ILE A 352 -31.85 17.96 3.77
N GLY A 353 -32.53 16.90 3.31
CA GLY A 353 -32.26 16.22 2.04
C GLY A 353 -31.24 15.08 2.12
N SER A 354 -30.64 14.83 3.29
CA SER A 354 -29.71 13.71 3.47
C SER A 354 -30.40 12.34 3.61
N ASN A 355 -31.72 12.28 3.90
CA ASN A 355 -32.45 11.04 4.27
C ASN A 355 -31.76 10.24 5.40
N LEU A 356 -31.02 10.96 6.22
CA LEU A 356 -30.19 10.49 7.34
C LEU A 356 -30.39 11.46 8.51
N GLN A 357 -31.64 11.92 8.68
CA GLN A 357 -32.08 12.83 9.74
C GLN A 357 -32.63 12.03 10.92
N LYS A 358 -32.93 12.70 12.03
CA LYS A 358 -33.48 12.09 13.26
C LYS A 358 -34.72 11.19 13.04
N ASN A 359 -35.54 11.53 12.05
CA ASN A 359 -36.73 10.74 11.67
C ASN A 359 -36.39 9.45 10.88
N ASP A 360 -35.26 9.42 10.19
CA ASP A 360 -34.76 8.26 9.42
C ASP A 360 -33.88 7.35 10.30
N CYS A 361 -33.12 7.98 11.20
CA CYS A 361 -32.04 7.40 11.98
C CYS A 361 -32.14 7.76 13.47
N PRO A 362 -33.17 7.27 14.20
CA PRO A 362 -33.32 7.55 15.62
C PRO A 362 -32.29 6.79 16.48
N GLU A 363 -31.73 7.51 17.46
CA GLU A 363 -30.94 6.98 18.57
C GLU A 363 -31.69 5.86 19.33
N ASN A 364 -30.94 5.03 20.07
CA ASN A 364 -31.48 4.05 21.02
C ASN A 364 -32.55 3.08 20.45
N SER A 365 -32.61 2.92 19.13
CA SER A 365 -33.55 2.06 18.41
C SER A 365 -33.30 0.55 18.57
N GLY A 366 -32.23 0.18 19.29
CA GLY A 366 -31.90 -1.21 19.67
C GLY A 366 -31.40 -2.10 18.52
N LYS A 367 -31.37 -1.60 17.28
CA LYS A 367 -30.82 -2.26 16.10
C LYS A 367 -30.32 -1.20 15.12
N VAL A 368 -29.19 -1.45 14.47
CA VAL A 368 -28.74 -0.59 13.36
C VAL A 368 -29.72 -0.70 12.19
N ASN A 369 -30.28 0.43 11.78
CA ASN A 369 -31.00 0.57 10.51
C ASN A 369 -29.96 0.58 9.36
N PRO A 370 -29.95 -0.39 8.42
CA PRO A 370 -28.99 -0.39 7.31
C PRO A 370 -29.06 0.85 6.43
N LYS A 371 -30.20 1.55 6.41
CA LYS A 371 -30.34 2.82 5.67
C LYS A 371 -29.53 3.97 6.26
N CYS A 372 -29.14 3.86 7.53
CA CYS A 372 -28.30 4.82 8.24
C CYS A 372 -26.79 4.57 8.04
N LYS A 373 -26.40 3.54 7.29
CA LYS A 373 -25.03 3.40 6.78
C LYS A 373 -24.81 4.45 5.69
N ALA A 374 -24.04 5.48 6.03
CA ALA A 374 -23.97 6.69 5.23
C ALA A 374 -22.70 6.79 4.34
N GLY A 375 -21.67 6.00 4.61
CA GLY A 375 -20.46 5.87 3.79
C GLY A 375 -19.49 4.85 4.40
N SER A 376 -18.69 4.19 3.56
CA SER A 376 -17.61 3.29 4.01
C SER A 376 -16.38 4.07 4.46
N MET A 377 -16.12 5.23 3.83
CA MET A 377 -14.98 6.09 4.15
C MET A 377 -15.26 7.54 3.74
N LEU A 378 -14.84 8.52 4.53
CA LEU A 378 -14.98 9.93 4.15
C LEU A 378 -13.90 10.34 3.15
N MET A 379 -12.63 10.08 3.49
CA MET A 379 -11.49 10.48 2.69
C MET A 379 -10.45 9.35 2.61
N HIS A 380 -10.06 8.98 1.40
CA HIS A 380 -9.06 7.95 1.12
C HIS A 380 -7.85 8.58 0.42
N LEU A 381 -6.76 8.81 1.15
CA LEU A 381 -5.46 9.11 0.55
C LEU A 381 -4.82 7.80 0.10
N THR A 382 -4.62 7.61 -1.20
CA THR A 382 -4.06 6.36 -1.75
C THR A 382 -2.53 6.32 -1.65
N PRO A 383 -1.87 5.13 -1.70
CA PRO A 383 -0.46 4.96 -1.30
C PRO A 383 0.61 5.79 -2.03
N GLN A 384 0.31 6.31 -3.23
CA GLN A 384 1.23 7.17 -3.99
C GLN A 384 0.78 8.63 -4.04
N SER A 385 -0.31 8.98 -3.36
CA SER A 385 -0.88 10.31 -3.41
C SER A 385 -0.16 11.28 -2.45
N THR A 386 -0.28 12.57 -2.74
CA THR A 386 0.22 13.65 -1.86
C THR A 386 -0.92 14.64 -1.66
N ALA A 387 -1.03 15.31 -0.52
CA ALA A 387 -2.06 16.31 -0.30
C ALA A 387 -1.61 17.40 0.69
N TYR A 388 -1.91 18.66 0.37
CA TYR A 388 -1.93 19.75 1.34
C TYR A 388 -3.38 20.00 1.77
N LEU A 389 -3.70 19.80 3.05
CA LEU A 389 -5.06 19.91 3.59
C LEU A 389 -5.09 20.97 4.69
N GLU A 390 -5.86 22.05 4.50
CA GLU A 390 -5.94 23.18 5.43
C GLU A 390 -7.41 23.54 5.69
N ASN A 391 -7.80 23.62 6.97
CA ASN A 391 -9.20 23.75 7.39
C ASN A 391 -10.14 22.72 6.73
N VAL A 392 -9.75 21.44 6.76
CA VAL A 392 -10.59 20.33 6.30
C VAL A 392 -11.24 19.67 7.51
N TRP A 393 -12.58 19.72 7.57
CA TRP A 393 -13.34 19.01 8.60
C TRP A 393 -14.03 17.83 7.94
N ALA A 394 -13.59 16.61 8.26
CA ALA A 394 -14.35 15.42 7.92
C ALA A 394 -15.30 15.11 9.08
N TRP A 395 -16.61 15.02 8.81
CA TRP A 395 -17.63 14.88 9.86
C TRP A 395 -18.71 13.88 9.44
N VAL A 396 -18.85 12.82 10.23
CA VAL A 396 -20.00 11.91 10.23
C VAL A 396 -21.03 12.50 11.17
N ALA A 397 -22.27 12.63 10.70
CA ALA A 397 -23.30 13.36 11.40
C ALA A 397 -23.97 12.58 12.54
N ASP A 398 -25.02 13.20 13.02
CA ASP A 398 -25.24 13.57 14.39
C ASP A 398 -26.76 13.67 14.61
N HIS A 399 -27.15 14.48 15.60
CA HIS A 399 -27.78 15.77 15.30
C HIS A 399 -28.07 16.05 13.84
N ASP A 400 -29.31 16.39 13.61
CA ASP A 400 -29.60 17.34 12.57
C ASP A 400 -28.83 18.63 12.91
N LEU A 401 -28.14 19.25 11.95
CA LEU A 401 -27.69 20.63 12.14
C LEU A 401 -28.87 21.60 12.27
N ASP A 402 -30.09 21.09 12.04
CA ASP A 402 -31.37 21.70 12.32
C ASP A 402 -32.00 21.24 13.71
N ASP A 403 -31.38 20.32 14.51
CA ASP A 403 -31.76 19.79 15.87
C ASP A 403 -30.69 18.82 16.55
N SER A 404 -30.36 18.92 17.86
CA SER A 404 -29.03 19.34 18.40
C SER A 404 -27.77 18.47 18.73
N ASP A 405 -27.75 17.14 19.03
CA ASP A 405 -26.57 16.45 19.69
C ASP A 405 -25.86 15.25 18.96
N ARG A 406 -24.52 15.04 19.14
CA ARG A 406 -23.49 14.69 18.08
C ARG A 406 -23.11 13.20 17.73
N PRO A 407 -22.22 12.89 16.74
CA PRO A 407 -20.76 12.65 16.93
C PRO A 407 -19.69 13.00 15.80
N GLN A 408 -18.80 12.05 15.32
CA GLN A 408 -17.43 12.28 14.76
C GLN A 408 -16.78 11.19 13.82
N ILE A 409 -15.45 11.30 13.58
CA ILE A 409 -14.54 10.52 12.71
C ILE A 409 -13.40 9.78 13.43
N ASP A 410 -12.80 8.81 12.72
CA ASP A 410 -11.52 8.16 13.02
C ASP A 410 -10.42 8.61 12.03
N ILE A 411 -9.14 8.51 12.43
CA ILE A 411 -7.98 8.74 11.54
C ILE A 411 -7.12 7.46 11.44
N TYR A 412 -6.95 6.95 10.22
CA TYR A 412 -6.13 5.77 9.93
C TYR A 412 -4.93 6.13 9.05
N VAL A 413 -3.75 5.64 9.44
CA VAL A 413 -2.48 5.80 8.74
C VAL A 413 -1.85 4.41 8.60
N SER A 414 -1.85 3.85 7.38
CA SER A 414 -1.19 2.56 7.10
C SER A 414 -0.27 2.66 5.88
N ASP A 415 0.88 1.97 5.93
CA ASP A 415 1.93 1.92 4.90
C ASP A 415 2.33 3.33 4.38
N ALA A 416 2.31 4.32 5.28
CA ALA A 416 2.45 5.73 4.93
C ALA A 416 3.83 6.28 5.32
N THR A 417 4.27 7.31 4.60
CA THR A 417 5.51 8.03 4.91
C THR A 417 5.40 9.53 4.69
N ASN A 418 6.15 10.31 5.48
CA ASN A 418 6.18 11.79 5.44
C ASN A 418 4.80 12.41 5.69
N ILE A 419 4.16 12.05 6.80
CA ILE A 419 2.86 12.61 7.22
C ILE A 419 3.09 13.66 8.30
N LEU A 420 2.63 14.89 8.05
CA LEU A 420 2.49 15.93 9.05
C LEU A 420 1.00 16.18 9.30
N MET A 421 0.59 16.14 10.56
CA MET A 421 -0.77 16.47 10.98
C MET A 421 -0.72 17.33 12.25
N GLY A 422 -1.50 18.41 12.32
CA GLY A 422 -1.45 19.31 13.46
C GLY A 422 -2.35 20.55 13.31
N MET A 423 -3.24 20.85 14.25
CA MET A 423 -3.76 19.93 15.27
C MET A 423 -4.75 18.93 14.64
N ILE A 424 -4.68 17.66 15.04
CA ILE A 424 -5.81 16.73 14.80
C ILE A 424 -6.81 16.79 15.94
N GLN A 425 -8.08 16.63 15.62
CA GLN A 425 -9.15 16.54 16.61
C GLN A 425 -10.09 15.40 16.21
N THR A 426 -10.44 14.56 17.18
CA THR A 426 -11.44 13.50 17.01
C THR A 426 -12.24 13.34 18.29
N GLU A 427 -13.41 12.73 18.18
CA GLU A 427 -14.09 12.13 19.34
C GLU A 427 -14.71 10.79 18.91
N SER A 428 -15.17 9.94 19.84
CA SER A 428 -15.71 8.60 19.51
C SER A 428 -17.22 8.61 19.25
N PRO A 429 -17.77 7.88 18.25
CA PRO A 429 -19.20 7.84 17.96
C PRO A 429 -20.09 7.54 19.17
N TYR A 430 -21.07 8.40 19.47
CA TYR A 430 -21.76 8.41 20.78
C TYR A 430 -22.61 7.18 21.10
N TYR A 431 -23.02 6.44 20.07
CA TYR A 431 -23.68 5.15 20.22
C TYR A 431 -22.72 4.06 20.70
N GLN A 432 -21.41 4.18 20.47
CA GLN A 432 -20.46 3.14 20.87
C GLN A 432 -20.44 2.99 22.40
N PRO A 433 -20.35 1.75 22.91
CA PRO A 433 -20.01 0.51 22.22
C PRO A 433 -21.21 -0.26 21.62
N VAL A 434 -22.37 0.38 21.35
CA VAL A 434 -23.59 -0.30 20.88
C VAL A 434 -23.99 0.19 19.47
N PRO A 435 -23.70 -0.56 18.39
CA PRO A 435 -23.03 -1.86 18.35
C PRO A 435 -21.51 -1.76 18.57
N HIS A 436 -20.89 -2.90 18.89
CA HIS A 436 -19.44 -3.03 19.04
C HIS A 436 -18.73 -2.69 17.72
N ALA A 437 -17.72 -1.82 17.73
CA ALA A 437 -16.82 -1.67 16.58
C ALA A 437 -16.23 -3.05 16.19
N PRO A 438 -16.13 -3.39 14.89
CA PRO A 438 -16.32 -2.53 13.70
C PRO A 438 -17.75 -2.52 13.14
N GLN A 439 -18.74 -3.11 13.83
CA GLN A 439 -20.12 -3.09 13.36
C GLN A 439 -20.65 -1.64 13.30
N PRO A 440 -21.48 -1.32 12.29
CA PRO A 440 -22.18 -2.25 11.41
C PRO A 440 -21.44 -2.65 10.13
N PHE A 441 -20.20 -2.19 9.93
CA PHE A 441 -19.42 -2.51 8.73
C PHE A 441 -18.71 -3.87 8.83
N GLN A 442 -18.29 -4.38 7.68
CA GLN A 442 -17.50 -5.61 7.57
C GLN A 442 -16.03 -5.25 7.34
N THR A 443 -15.11 -5.99 7.96
CA THR A 443 -13.66 -5.81 7.81
C THR A 443 -13.12 -6.54 6.58
N GLY A 444 -12.01 -6.07 6.04
CA GLY A 444 -11.37 -6.64 4.85
C GLY A 444 -11.85 -6.00 3.55
N LEU A 445 -12.53 -4.86 3.64
CA LEU A 445 -12.81 -3.99 2.49
C LEU A 445 -11.56 -3.19 2.15
N PHE A 446 -10.93 -2.60 3.17
CA PHE A 446 -9.69 -1.84 3.06
C PHE A 446 -8.52 -2.59 3.73
N PRO A 447 -7.28 -2.35 3.28
CA PRO A 447 -6.09 -2.84 3.98
C PRO A 447 -6.12 -2.42 5.45
N ASP A 448 -5.75 -3.36 6.32
CA ASP A 448 -5.58 -3.14 7.76
C ASP A 448 -6.84 -2.66 8.51
N ASP A 449 -8.07 -2.91 8.02
CA ASP A 449 -9.30 -2.66 8.77
C ASP A 449 -9.20 -3.19 10.23
N PRO A 450 -9.50 -2.37 11.27
CA PRO A 450 -9.36 -2.79 12.66
C PRO A 450 -10.37 -3.89 13.01
N THR A 451 -9.88 -5.07 13.39
CA THR A 451 -10.73 -6.26 13.55
C THR A 451 -11.35 -6.45 14.93
N PHE A 452 -10.81 -5.80 15.97
CA PHE A 452 -11.22 -5.93 17.38
C PHE A 452 -11.25 -7.39 17.91
N LYS A 453 -10.58 -8.33 17.21
CA LYS A 453 -10.49 -9.76 17.58
C LYS A 453 -9.75 -10.00 18.91
N ASP A 454 -8.98 -9.02 19.36
CA ASP A 454 -8.21 -8.99 20.61
C ASP A 454 -9.05 -8.54 21.83
N CYS A 455 -10.22 -7.95 21.60
CA CYS A 455 -11.12 -7.52 22.66
C CYS A 455 -11.85 -8.71 23.31
N SER A 456 -11.92 -8.71 24.65
CA SER A 456 -12.74 -9.67 25.38
C SER A 456 -14.20 -9.23 25.40
N ALA A 457 -15.13 -10.18 25.32
CA ALA A 457 -16.57 -9.92 25.42
C ALA A 457 -17.02 -9.30 26.76
N SER A 458 -16.15 -9.28 27.78
CA SER A 458 -16.36 -8.63 29.07
C SER A 458 -15.89 -7.18 29.13
N ASP A 459 -15.11 -6.70 28.16
CA ASP A 459 -14.54 -5.36 28.11
C ASP A 459 -15.15 -4.55 26.96
N PHE A 460 -16.40 -4.08 27.16
CA PHE A 460 -17.15 -3.32 26.16
C PHE A 460 -16.39 -2.07 25.65
N ARG A 461 -15.56 -1.46 26.50
CA ARG A 461 -14.76 -0.25 26.20
C ARG A 461 -13.65 -0.49 25.18
N CYS A 462 -13.35 -1.77 24.90
CA CYS A 462 -12.39 -2.18 23.89
C CYS A 462 -12.97 -2.07 22.47
N TYR A 463 -14.29 -2.20 22.32
CA TYR A 463 -15.02 -2.15 21.04
C TYR A 463 -15.46 -0.72 20.65
N SER A 464 -14.56 0.24 20.83
CA SER A 464 -14.74 1.64 20.45
C SER A 464 -13.75 2.03 19.35
N SER A 465 -14.10 3.02 18.55
CA SER A 465 -13.34 3.43 17.37
C SER A 465 -11.97 4.02 17.70
N TRP A 466 -11.00 3.90 16.79
CA TRP A 466 -9.65 4.42 17.00
C TRP A 466 -9.58 5.89 16.62
N ALA A 467 -9.19 6.74 17.57
CA ALA A 467 -8.99 8.16 17.30
C ALA A 467 -7.83 8.40 16.31
N LEU A 468 -6.72 7.67 16.51
CA LEU A 468 -5.62 7.58 15.55
C LEU A 468 -5.07 6.15 15.53
N ARG A 469 -4.81 5.58 14.36
CA ARG A 469 -4.15 4.28 14.23
C ARG A 469 -3.03 4.36 13.22
N VAL A 470 -1.81 4.04 13.65
CA VAL A 470 -0.57 4.12 12.85
C VAL A 470 0.03 2.72 12.69
N VAL A 471 0.02 2.19 11.48
CA VAL A 471 0.41 0.81 11.15
C VAL A 471 1.46 0.82 10.05
N ASP A 472 2.55 0.06 10.23
CA ASP A 472 3.61 -0.12 9.21
C ASP A 472 4.14 1.20 8.59
N SER A 473 4.10 2.30 9.34
CA SER A 473 4.31 3.65 8.83
C SER A 473 5.58 4.30 9.38
N SER A 474 6.08 5.33 8.70
CA SER A 474 7.30 6.05 9.10
C SER A 474 7.29 7.54 8.81
N ALA A 475 8.17 8.31 9.46
CA ALA A 475 8.23 9.78 9.31
C ALA A 475 6.86 10.45 9.51
N VAL A 476 6.20 10.12 10.62
CA VAL A 476 4.87 10.62 11.00
C VAL A 476 5.01 11.59 12.17
N CYS A 477 4.55 12.83 11.98
CA CYS A 477 4.57 13.88 12.98
C CYS A 477 3.16 14.35 13.33
N VAL A 478 2.78 14.20 14.60
CA VAL A 478 1.55 14.75 15.17
C VAL A 478 1.92 15.98 15.99
N LEU A 479 1.69 17.18 15.44
CA LEU A 479 1.87 18.46 16.13
C LEU A 479 0.56 18.88 16.79
N GLY A 480 0.27 18.25 17.92
CA GLY A 480 -0.93 18.47 18.71
C GLY A 480 -2.08 17.57 18.30
N ALA A 481 -2.74 17.00 19.30
CA ALA A 481 -3.90 16.14 19.13
C ALA A 481 -4.91 16.31 20.27
N GLY A 482 -6.19 16.49 19.94
CA GLY A 482 -7.31 16.50 20.89
C GLY A 482 -8.26 15.33 20.62
N LEU A 483 -8.12 14.23 21.36
CA LEU A 483 -8.82 12.97 21.08
C LEU A 483 -9.79 12.63 22.22
N TYR A 484 -11.09 12.77 22.02
CA TYR A 484 -12.06 12.77 23.12
C TYR A 484 -13.00 11.55 23.10
N SER A 485 -13.38 11.05 24.26
CA SER A 485 -14.48 10.09 24.38
C SER A 485 -15.45 10.62 25.42
N TRP A 486 -16.71 10.76 25.05
CA TRP A 486 -17.71 11.50 25.85
C TRP A 486 -18.88 10.66 26.30
N PHE A 487 -19.11 9.53 25.65
CA PHE A 487 -20.30 8.72 25.83
C PHE A 487 -19.92 7.24 25.84
N SER A 488 -20.75 6.46 26.50
CA SER A 488 -20.86 5.01 26.33
C SER A 488 -22.35 4.71 26.18
N ASP A 489 -22.80 4.32 24.99
CA ASP A 489 -24.21 4.10 24.66
C ASP A 489 -25.08 5.33 25.03
N TYR A 490 -24.73 6.49 24.46
CA TYR A 490 -25.33 7.81 24.74
C TYR A 490 -25.31 8.29 26.21
N SER A 491 -24.67 7.55 27.14
CA SER A 491 -24.52 7.96 28.54
C SER A 491 -23.17 8.63 28.83
N GLN A 492 -23.20 9.79 29.47
CA GLN A 492 -22.00 10.51 29.93
C GLN A 492 -21.52 10.11 31.34
N GLU A 493 -22.10 9.08 31.98
CA GLU A 493 -21.67 8.67 33.32
C GLU A 493 -20.17 8.31 33.38
N CYS A 494 -19.65 7.72 32.30
CA CYS A 494 -18.23 7.38 32.14
C CYS A 494 -17.27 8.59 32.11
N VAL A 495 -17.77 9.80 31.84
CA VAL A 495 -16.97 11.04 31.85
C VAL A 495 -16.54 11.40 33.27
N LYS A 496 -17.36 11.06 34.27
CA LYS A 496 -17.09 11.29 35.70
C LYS A 496 -15.93 10.41 36.20
N THR A 497 -15.84 9.19 35.68
CA THR A 497 -14.80 8.19 35.98
C THR A 497 -13.62 8.22 34.99
N ASN A 498 -13.73 9.01 33.91
CA ASN A 498 -12.77 9.12 32.81
C ASN A 498 -12.47 7.78 32.12
N ASP A 499 -13.49 6.97 31.88
CA ASP A 499 -13.38 5.60 31.36
C ASP A 499 -14.45 5.24 30.30
N CYS A 500 -14.82 6.18 29.42
CA CYS A 500 -15.76 5.93 28.33
C CYS A 500 -15.22 4.92 27.30
N GLN A 501 -13.93 5.04 26.98
CA GLN A 501 -13.24 4.20 26.00
C GLN A 501 -11.94 3.67 26.57
N ARG A 502 -11.52 2.48 26.14
CA ARG A 502 -10.29 1.90 26.64
C ARG A 502 -9.04 2.46 25.96
N ARG A 503 -9.01 2.60 24.63
CA ARG A 503 -7.78 2.83 23.86
C ARG A 503 -7.98 3.93 22.83
N GLY A 504 -7.10 4.93 22.78
CA GLY A 504 -7.25 6.11 21.89
C GLY A 504 -6.40 6.03 20.63
N VAL A 505 -5.09 5.88 20.81
CA VAL A 505 -4.12 5.77 19.71
C VAL A 505 -3.54 4.36 19.65
N GLU A 506 -3.60 3.68 18.50
CA GLU A 506 -2.84 2.45 18.25
C GLU A 506 -1.56 2.74 17.46
N VAL A 507 -0.46 2.10 17.84
CA VAL A 507 0.80 2.10 17.10
C VAL A 507 1.26 0.67 16.88
N GLN A 508 1.47 0.28 15.62
CA GLN A 508 1.90 -1.06 15.22
C GLN A 508 3.03 -0.98 14.17
N GLN A 509 4.11 -1.73 14.38
CA GLN A 509 5.24 -1.88 13.44
C GLN A 509 5.74 -0.57 12.81
N SER A 510 5.76 0.54 13.57
CA SER A 510 6.01 1.89 13.05
C SER A 510 7.21 2.57 13.74
N SER A 511 7.93 3.43 13.02
CA SER A 511 9.18 4.07 13.49
C SER A 511 9.36 5.46 12.90
N ASP A 512 10.18 6.34 13.51
CA ASP A 512 10.22 7.76 13.16
C ASP A 512 8.81 8.41 13.31
N LEU A 513 8.13 8.01 14.39
CA LEU A 513 6.81 8.49 14.80
C LEU A 513 6.96 9.40 16.03
N TRP A 514 6.46 10.62 15.91
CA TRP A 514 6.60 11.68 16.89
C TRP A 514 5.23 12.26 17.22
N ILE A 515 4.80 12.14 18.49
CA ILE A 515 3.51 12.64 18.93
C ILE A 515 3.72 13.72 19.98
N TYR A 516 3.49 14.97 19.62
CA TYR A 516 3.62 16.12 20.50
C TYR A 516 2.24 16.62 20.95
N ASN A 517 2.16 17.08 22.20
CA ASN A 517 1.02 17.80 22.74
C ASN A 517 -0.31 17.03 22.57
N LEU A 518 -0.30 15.76 22.96
CA LEU A 518 -1.45 14.85 22.90
C LEU A 518 -2.32 15.02 24.15
N CYS A 519 -3.58 15.37 23.92
CA CYS A 519 -4.63 15.50 24.92
C CYS A 519 -5.75 14.49 24.68
N THR A 520 -6.21 13.82 25.74
CA THR A 520 -7.29 12.83 25.67
C THR A 520 -8.37 13.05 26.74
N LYS A 521 -9.65 12.82 26.39
CA LYS A 521 -10.76 12.80 27.35
C LYS A 521 -11.33 11.39 27.54
N ALA A 522 -11.43 10.93 28.79
CA ALA A 522 -12.06 9.67 29.20
C ALA A 522 -11.67 8.40 28.40
N ILE A 523 -10.44 8.40 27.87
CA ILE A 523 -9.78 7.26 27.25
C ILE A 523 -8.76 6.72 28.26
N LEU A 524 -8.79 5.42 28.59
CA LEU A 524 -7.92 4.85 29.63
C LEU A 524 -6.44 4.76 29.21
N GLU A 525 -6.20 4.32 27.97
CA GLU A 525 -4.91 4.15 27.32
C GLU A 525 -4.79 5.22 26.21
N MET A 526 -4.01 6.28 26.47
CA MET A 526 -3.81 7.39 25.52
C MET A 526 -3.12 6.90 24.25
N VAL A 527 -2.09 6.07 24.41
CA VAL A 527 -1.36 5.38 23.34
C VAL A 527 -1.19 3.92 23.74
N THR A 528 -1.55 3.02 22.86
CA THR A 528 -1.46 1.56 23.01
C THR A 528 -0.57 0.99 21.89
N PRO A 529 0.74 0.83 22.14
CA PRO A 529 1.61 0.09 21.23
C PRO A 529 1.24 -1.41 21.21
N THR A 530 1.11 -2.01 20.03
CA THR A 530 0.82 -3.45 19.91
C THR A 530 1.92 -4.28 20.60
N GLY A 531 1.55 -5.12 21.58
CA GLY A 531 2.50 -5.91 22.37
C GLY A 531 3.37 -5.10 23.36
N GLY A 532 3.21 -3.78 23.43
CA GLY A 532 3.98 -2.90 24.31
C GLY A 532 3.25 -2.48 25.59
N VAL A 533 3.80 -1.49 26.29
CA VAL A 533 3.19 -0.91 27.49
C VAL A 533 2.37 0.33 27.13
N ALA A 534 1.08 0.32 27.47
CA ALA A 534 0.20 1.45 27.20
C ALA A 534 0.54 2.70 28.04
N THR A 535 0.48 3.87 27.42
CA THR A 535 0.54 5.16 28.09
C THR A 535 -0.82 5.47 28.72
N LEU A 536 -0.92 5.35 30.05
CA LEU A 536 -2.20 5.47 30.77
C LEU A 536 -2.58 6.93 31.07
N ALA A 537 -3.83 7.29 30.78
CA ALA A 537 -4.37 8.63 31.04
C ALA A 537 -4.36 8.99 32.54
N LYS A 538 -4.65 8.02 33.42
CA LYS A 538 -4.58 8.20 34.88
C LYS A 538 -3.21 8.70 35.40
N ASN A 539 -2.13 8.43 34.66
CA ASN A 539 -0.77 8.86 35.00
C ASN A 539 -0.46 10.27 34.46
N ASN A 540 -1.36 10.87 33.66
CA ASN A 540 -1.16 12.08 32.88
C ASN A 540 -2.32 13.07 32.98
N VAL A 541 -3.19 12.92 33.99
CA VAL A 541 -4.30 13.85 34.27
C VAL A 541 -3.75 15.26 34.39
N ASN A 542 -4.33 16.16 33.60
CA ASN A 542 -3.98 17.56 33.52
C ASN A 542 -5.26 18.41 33.34
N GLY A 543 -5.67 19.09 34.41
CA GLY A 543 -6.92 19.85 34.45
C GLY A 543 -8.13 18.95 34.18
N PHE A 544 -8.90 19.29 33.15
CA PHE A 544 -10.10 18.54 32.74
C PHE A 544 -9.81 17.25 31.95
N LEU A 545 -8.58 17.11 31.43
CA LEU A 545 -8.16 16.07 30.48
C LEU A 545 -7.02 15.24 31.05
N SER A 546 -6.46 14.35 30.23
CA SER A 546 -5.07 13.90 30.39
C SER A 546 -4.25 14.42 29.23
N SER A 547 -3.04 14.92 29.47
CA SER A 547 -2.17 15.47 28.41
C SER A 547 -0.71 15.11 28.60
N ILE A 548 -0.02 14.92 27.48
CA ILE A 548 1.44 14.74 27.43
C ILE A 548 2.06 15.69 26.41
N LEU A 549 3.17 16.32 26.79
CA LEU A 549 3.98 17.22 25.99
C LEU A 549 4.59 16.51 24.78
N ALA A 550 5.08 15.29 25.00
CA ALA A 550 5.61 14.43 23.95
C ALA A 550 5.55 12.95 24.34
N TRP A 551 5.14 12.12 23.39
CA TRP A 551 5.37 10.68 23.36
C TRP A 551 6.41 10.40 22.26
N LEU A 552 7.54 9.79 22.66
CA LEU A 552 8.78 9.75 21.87
C LEU A 552 9.29 8.33 21.61
N GLU A 553 8.59 7.29 22.04
CA GLU A 553 9.04 5.89 21.90
C GLU A 553 9.23 5.52 20.41
N GLY A 554 8.29 5.96 19.56
CA GLY A 554 8.37 5.79 18.11
C GLY A 554 9.49 6.57 17.42
N SER A 555 10.21 7.45 18.10
CA SER A 555 11.32 8.23 17.50
C SER A 555 12.68 7.55 17.57
N GLU A 556 12.86 6.60 18.51
CA GLU A 556 14.14 5.91 18.72
C GLU A 556 14.12 4.47 18.19
N ASP A 557 12.97 3.79 18.28
CA ASP A 557 12.80 2.36 17.98
C ASP A 557 11.52 2.09 17.15
N VAL A 558 11.46 0.91 16.51
CA VAL A 558 10.19 0.39 15.95
C VAL A 558 9.23 0.08 17.09
N THR A 559 8.18 0.89 17.22
CA THR A 559 7.16 0.76 18.26
C THR A 559 5.97 -0.06 17.78
N GLY A 560 5.34 -0.77 18.73
CA GLY A 560 4.28 -1.74 18.41
C GLY A 560 4.81 -2.92 17.59
N ARG A 561 6.08 -3.29 17.80
CA ARG A 561 6.80 -4.27 16.97
C ARG A 561 6.08 -5.61 17.03
N ARG A 562 5.70 -6.13 15.88
CA ARG A 562 5.23 -7.51 15.75
C ARG A 562 6.41 -8.46 15.90
N ASP A 563 6.14 -9.69 16.31
CA ASP A 563 7.13 -10.78 16.27
C ASP A 563 7.68 -10.95 14.84
N PHE A 564 6.82 -10.73 13.83
CA PHE A 564 7.21 -10.67 12.41
C PHE A 564 6.81 -9.35 11.73
N PRO A 565 7.75 -8.65 11.05
CA PRO A 565 7.41 -7.54 10.17
C PRO A 565 6.44 -7.97 9.05
N GLY A 566 6.57 -9.21 8.57
CA GLY A 566 5.70 -9.81 7.57
C GLY A 566 5.97 -9.34 6.13
N PHE A 567 5.34 -10.02 5.18
CA PHE A 567 5.55 -9.84 3.74
C PHE A 567 4.25 -9.91 2.95
N HIS A 568 4.29 -9.46 1.69
CA HIS A 568 3.16 -9.52 0.76
C HIS A 568 3.47 -10.47 -0.40
N VAL A 569 2.49 -11.28 -0.83
CA VAL A 569 2.58 -12.09 -2.06
C VAL A 569 2.19 -11.25 -3.28
N HIS A 570 1.15 -10.43 -3.12
CA HIS A 570 0.66 -9.52 -4.15
C HIS A 570 0.57 -8.11 -3.58
N THR A 571 0.69 -7.09 -4.42
CA THR A 571 0.43 -5.69 -4.05
C THR A 571 -0.89 -5.23 -4.69
N LEU A 572 -1.62 -4.32 -4.05
CA LEU A 572 -2.84 -3.73 -4.63
C LEU A 572 -2.58 -3.12 -6.02
N GLN A 573 -1.41 -2.51 -6.22
CA GLN A 573 -1.01 -1.96 -7.51
C GLN A 573 -0.89 -3.05 -8.59
N GLY A 574 -0.30 -4.21 -8.27
CA GLY A 574 -0.20 -5.35 -9.20
C GLY A 574 -1.57 -5.98 -9.52
N LEU A 575 -2.48 -5.99 -8.55
CA LEU A 575 -3.83 -6.54 -8.69
C LEU A 575 -4.82 -5.60 -9.39
N ARG A 576 -4.43 -4.35 -9.68
CA ARG A 576 -5.33 -3.29 -10.15
C ARG A 576 -6.10 -3.64 -11.43
N ASN A 577 -5.47 -4.36 -12.35
CA ASN A 577 -6.05 -4.77 -13.63
C ASN A 577 -6.67 -6.17 -13.60
N GLN A 578 -6.61 -6.87 -12.46
CA GLN A 578 -7.19 -8.22 -12.33
C GLN A 578 -8.72 -8.15 -12.21
N ALA A 579 -9.40 -9.07 -12.89
CA ALA A 579 -10.85 -9.13 -13.01
C ALA A 579 -11.53 -9.78 -11.77
N VAL A 580 -11.12 -9.37 -10.58
CA VAL A 580 -11.61 -9.89 -9.29
C VAL A 580 -12.23 -8.76 -8.43
N PRO A 581 -13.13 -9.06 -7.47
CA PRO A 581 -13.72 -8.07 -6.57
C PRO A 581 -12.66 -7.35 -5.73
N ASP A 582 -12.94 -6.12 -5.31
CA ASP A 582 -11.95 -5.37 -4.52
C ASP A 582 -11.71 -5.98 -3.13
N THR A 583 -12.71 -6.63 -2.53
CA THR A 583 -12.53 -7.48 -1.33
C THR A 583 -11.54 -8.62 -1.54
N CYS A 584 -11.57 -9.26 -2.72
CA CYS A 584 -10.59 -10.26 -3.12
C CYS A 584 -9.21 -9.63 -3.32
N LYS A 585 -9.11 -8.43 -3.91
CA LYS A 585 -7.82 -7.72 -4.05
C LYS A 585 -7.22 -7.38 -2.69
N THR A 586 -8.04 -6.89 -1.75
CA THR A 586 -7.63 -6.64 -0.37
C THR A 586 -7.11 -7.92 0.29
N ALA A 587 -7.85 -9.04 0.24
CA ALA A 587 -7.42 -10.34 0.78
C ALA A 587 -6.14 -10.90 0.12
N LEU A 588 -5.99 -10.78 -1.20
CA LEU A 588 -4.78 -11.17 -1.95
C LEU A 588 -3.57 -10.33 -1.54
N SER A 589 -3.77 -9.03 -1.33
CA SER A 589 -2.72 -8.09 -0.91
C SER A 589 -2.42 -8.09 0.59
N ALA A 590 -3.25 -8.75 1.41
CA ALA A 590 -3.10 -8.77 2.86
C ALA A 590 -1.72 -9.33 3.28
N LYS A 591 -1.11 -8.66 4.27
CA LYS A 591 0.22 -8.97 4.78
C LYS A 591 0.23 -10.29 5.54
N ILE A 592 1.20 -11.15 5.24
CA ILE A 592 1.44 -12.40 5.98
C ILE A 592 2.43 -12.09 7.10
N ILE A 593 1.99 -12.25 8.34
CA ILE A 593 2.76 -11.97 9.56
C ILE A 593 3.51 -13.25 9.95
N CYS A 594 4.58 -13.54 9.22
CA CYS A 594 5.45 -14.71 9.39
C CYS A 594 6.93 -14.33 9.18
N ASP A 595 7.83 -15.21 9.61
CA ASP A 595 9.23 -15.18 9.15
C ASP A 595 9.28 -15.19 7.61
N ASN A 596 10.14 -14.35 7.02
CA ASN A 596 10.30 -14.24 5.57
C ASN A 596 10.69 -15.57 4.90
N TRP A 597 11.28 -16.52 5.64
CA TRP A 597 11.58 -17.86 5.13
C TRP A 597 10.34 -18.61 4.63
N VAL A 598 9.15 -18.34 5.20
CA VAL A 598 7.87 -18.93 4.78
C VAL A 598 7.52 -18.56 3.33
N TYR A 599 8.04 -17.45 2.79
CA TYR A 599 7.90 -17.09 1.38
C TYR A 599 8.44 -18.18 0.42
N ASN A 600 9.40 -19.00 0.86
CA ASN A 600 9.94 -20.11 0.08
C ASN A 600 8.98 -21.32 -0.01
N PHE A 601 7.87 -21.32 0.74
CA PHE A 601 6.88 -22.40 0.73
C PHE A 601 5.80 -22.24 -0.35
N GLN A 602 5.95 -21.28 -1.26
CA GLN A 602 4.96 -20.98 -2.33
C GLN A 602 4.93 -21.98 -3.49
N GLU A 603 5.93 -22.86 -3.62
CA GLU A 603 5.96 -23.95 -4.62
C GLU A 603 5.82 -25.34 -3.99
N PRO A 604 5.25 -26.34 -4.69
CA PRO A 604 5.09 -27.69 -4.15
C PRO A 604 6.45 -28.35 -3.97
N ALA A 605 6.81 -28.65 -2.72
CA ALA A 605 8.02 -29.38 -2.39
C ALA A 605 7.88 -30.05 -1.02
N TYR A 606 8.54 -31.20 -0.86
CA TYR A 606 8.73 -31.89 0.41
C TYR A 606 9.44 -30.99 1.43
N ARG A 607 8.91 -30.85 2.66
CA ARG A 607 9.52 -30.01 3.71
C ARG A 607 10.28 -30.87 4.71
N GLY A 608 11.60 -30.92 4.56
CA GLY A 608 12.52 -31.55 5.52
C GLY A 608 12.87 -30.65 6.71
N SER A 609 13.90 -31.05 7.46
CA SER A 609 14.53 -30.19 8.49
C SER A 609 15.09 -28.92 7.86
N LEU A 610 15.06 -27.81 8.61
CA LEU A 610 15.70 -26.55 8.22
C LEU A 610 17.18 -26.50 8.66
N GLY A 611 17.67 -27.53 9.35
CA GLY A 611 19.04 -27.64 9.87
C GLY A 611 19.41 -26.62 10.96
N ASN A 612 18.42 -25.87 11.48
CA ASN A 612 18.62 -24.78 12.42
C ASN A 612 17.38 -24.58 13.29
N THR A 613 17.43 -25.05 14.55
CA THR A 613 16.31 -24.99 15.50
C THR A 613 15.78 -23.57 15.69
N THR A 614 16.65 -22.54 15.73
CA THR A 614 16.21 -21.14 15.90
C THR A 614 15.39 -20.65 14.71
N LEU A 615 15.75 -21.06 13.48
CA LEU A 615 14.95 -20.76 12.29
C LEU A 615 13.64 -21.56 12.30
N THR A 616 13.68 -22.84 12.71
CA THR A 616 12.48 -23.67 12.85
C THR A 616 11.52 -23.09 13.89
N ASP A 617 12.00 -22.63 15.05
CA ASP A 617 11.18 -21.95 16.07
C ASP A 617 10.54 -20.66 15.52
N SER A 618 11.29 -19.86 14.74
CA SER A 618 10.79 -18.64 14.09
C SER A 618 9.70 -18.94 13.04
N VAL A 619 9.95 -19.89 12.14
CA VAL A 619 9.00 -20.36 11.12
C VAL A 619 7.75 -20.96 11.75
N CYS A 620 7.90 -21.62 12.91
CA CYS A 620 6.85 -22.36 13.59
C CYS A 620 6.22 -21.62 14.78
N ASP A 621 6.39 -20.30 14.85
CA ASP A 621 5.66 -19.49 15.81
C ASP A 621 4.15 -19.55 15.53
N LYS A 622 3.39 -19.59 16.62
CA LYS A 622 1.93 -19.76 16.57
C LYS A 622 1.23 -18.62 15.84
N SER A 623 1.73 -17.38 15.94
CA SER A 623 1.15 -16.22 15.26
C SER A 623 1.28 -16.31 13.73
N CYS A 624 2.37 -16.91 13.23
CA CYS A 624 2.54 -17.18 11.81
C CYS A 624 1.51 -18.18 11.29
N GLY A 625 1.31 -19.30 12.00
CA GLY A 625 0.27 -20.27 11.67
C GLY A 625 -1.15 -19.68 11.67
N GLU A 626 -1.43 -18.77 12.60
CA GLU A 626 -2.70 -18.03 12.67
C GLU A 626 -2.85 -17.02 11.52
N SER A 627 -1.79 -16.33 11.13
CA SER A 627 -1.78 -15.40 10.00
C SER A 627 -2.01 -16.10 8.66
N LEU A 628 -1.28 -17.22 8.42
CA LEU A 628 -1.46 -18.06 7.22
C LEU A 628 -2.88 -18.61 7.14
N LYS A 629 -3.42 -19.10 8.25
CA LYS A 629 -4.80 -19.59 8.33
C LYS A 629 -5.82 -18.49 8.02
N SER A 630 -5.72 -17.32 8.67
CA SER A 630 -6.68 -16.22 8.43
C SER A 630 -6.66 -15.84 6.96
N ARG A 631 -5.48 -15.59 6.38
CA ARG A 631 -5.38 -15.23 4.96
C ARG A 631 -5.96 -16.31 4.03
N PHE A 632 -5.79 -17.59 4.36
CA PHE A 632 -6.38 -18.67 3.58
C PHE A 632 -7.92 -18.69 3.67
N ASP A 633 -8.48 -18.53 4.86
CA ASP A 633 -9.94 -18.46 5.07
C ASP A 633 -10.53 -17.21 4.37
N ASP A 634 -9.87 -16.06 4.53
CA ASP A 634 -10.25 -14.77 3.94
C ASP A 634 -10.24 -14.84 2.41
N LEU A 635 -9.20 -15.45 1.80
CA LEU A 635 -9.13 -15.70 0.35
C LEU A 635 -10.21 -16.69 -0.13
N SER A 636 -10.41 -17.79 0.61
CA SER A 636 -11.41 -18.81 0.28
C SER A 636 -12.83 -18.24 0.29
N SER A 637 -13.08 -17.21 1.10
CA SER A 637 -14.35 -16.47 1.16
C SER A 637 -14.44 -15.38 0.09
N ALA A 638 -13.51 -14.42 0.09
CA ALA A 638 -13.59 -13.20 -0.71
C ALA A 638 -13.32 -13.44 -2.22
N CYS A 639 -12.51 -14.43 -2.56
CA CYS A 639 -12.13 -14.75 -3.94
C CYS A 639 -12.85 -15.99 -4.51
N ASN A 640 -13.89 -16.49 -3.84
CA ASN A 640 -14.59 -17.72 -4.26
C ASN A 640 -15.13 -17.61 -5.70
N GLY A 641 -14.75 -18.56 -6.56
CA GLY A 641 -15.16 -18.61 -7.97
C GLY A 641 -14.40 -17.67 -8.92
N TYR A 642 -13.33 -17.02 -8.46
CA TYR A 642 -12.45 -16.18 -9.29
C TYR A 642 -11.11 -16.86 -9.56
N ASP A 643 -10.47 -16.43 -10.64
CA ASP A 643 -9.12 -16.80 -11.08
C ASP A 643 -8.19 -15.57 -10.97
N VAL A 644 -6.92 -15.80 -10.65
CA VAL A 644 -5.89 -14.76 -10.62
C VAL A 644 -4.72 -15.21 -11.49
N ALA A 645 -4.64 -14.63 -12.70
CA ALA A 645 -3.57 -14.90 -13.67
C ALA A 645 -3.42 -16.37 -14.14
N GLY A 646 -4.49 -17.17 -14.08
CA GLY A 646 -4.51 -18.59 -14.43
C GLY A 646 -4.44 -19.55 -13.25
N ASP A 647 -4.29 -19.02 -12.02
CA ASP A 647 -4.22 -19.79 -10.78
C ASP A 647 -5.40 -19.54 -9.85
N ILE A 648 -5.69 -20.53 -9.00
CA ILE A 648 -6.66 -20.35 -7.91
C ILE A 648 -6.12 -19.34 -6.88
N PRO A 649 -6.94 -18.37 -6.40
CA PRO A 649 -6.52 -17.32 -5.46
C PRO A 649 -5.83 -17.82 -4.18
N THR A 650 -6.16 -19.03 -3.73
CA THR A 650 -5.62 -19.66 -2.54
C THR A 650 -4.29 -20.40 -2.76
N LEU A 651 -3.79 -20.53 -3.99
CA LEU A 651 -2.67 -21.43 -4.35
C LEU A 651 -1.43 -21.22 -3.48
N HIS A 652 -0.79 -20.06 -3.58
CA HIS A 652 0.43 -19.75 -2.84
C HIS A 652 0.20 -19.72 -1.32
N GLY A 653 -0.96 -19.21 -0.88
CA GLY A 653 -1.34 -19.16 0.54
C GLY A 653 -1.48 -20.55 1.16
N GLY A 654 -2.18 -21.45 0.46
CA GLY A 654 -2.40 -22.83 0.89
C GLY A 654 -1.12 -23.67 0.85
N ARG A 655 -0.24 -23.47 -0.15
CA ARG A 655 1.08 -24.11 -0.20
C ARG A 655 1.97 -23.65 0.96
N MET A 656 1.97 -22.36 1.29
CA MET A 656 2.68 -21.84 2.46
C MET A 656 2.13 -22.39 3.77
N TRP A 657 0.80 -22.46 3.93
CA TRP A 657 0.17 -23.01 5.12
C TRP A 657 0.40 -24.53 5.27
N ALA A 658 0.33 -25.29 4.18
CA ALA A 658 0.67 -26.71 4.17
C ALA A 658 2.16 -26.93 4.54
N GLY A 659 3.06 -26.13 3.97
CA GLY A 659 4.49 -26.19 4.27
C GLY A 659 4.83 -25.82 5.71
N TYR A 660 4.15 -24.81 6.28
CA TYR A 660 4.20 -24.50 7.71
C TYR A 660 3.77 -25.71 8.54
N ASN A 661 2.59 -26.29 8.28
CA ASN A 661 2.09 -27.41 9.07
C ASN A 661 3.06 -28.62 9.02
N GLU A 662 3.58 -28.96 7.84
CA GLU A 662 4.53 -30.06 7.64
C GLU A 662 5.86 -29.82 8.39
N THR A 663 6.38 -28.59 8.36
CA THR A 663 7.62 -28.22 9.05
C THR A 663 7.48 -28.22 10.57
N CYS A 664 6.31 -27.81 11.07
CA CYS A 664 6.11 -27.44 12.47
C CYS A 664 5.50 -28.53 13.36
N VAL A 665 5.30 -29.73 12.81
CA VAL A 665 4.81 -30.88 13.58
C VAL A 665 5.87 -31.37 14.59
N LYS A 666 5.45 -31.54 15.86
CA LYS A 666 6.30 -32.00 16.98
C LYS A 666 5.86 -33.38 17.48
N ASP A 667 6.82 -34.15 18.00
CA ASP A 667 6.55 -35.40 18.72
C ASP A 667 5.85 -35.10 20.06
N THR A 668 4.78 -35.83 20.42
CA THR A 668 4.04 -35.53 21.66
C THR A 668 4.74 -35.95 22.94
N LYS A 669 5.84 -36.71 22.86
CA LYS A 669 6.60 -37.19 24.03
C LYS A 669 7.85 -36.36 24.26
N THR A 670 8.62 -36.06 23.22
CA THR A 670 9.87 -35.28 23.34
C THR A 670 9.66 -33.78 23.14
N SER A 671 8.57 -33.36 22.48
CA SER A 671 8.34 -31.98 22.02
C SER A 671 9.38 -31.46 21.02
N GLU A 672 10.19 -32.34 20.44
CA GLU A 672 11.13 -32.00 19.36
C GLU A 672 10.40 -31.96 18.01
N TYR A 673 10.95 -31.18 17.07
CA TYR A 673 10.43 -31.11 15.71
C TYR A 673 10.63 -32.45 14.99
N CYS A 674 9.55 -32.96 14.41
CA CYS A 674 9.54 -34.25 13.74
C CYS A 674 10.52 -34.32 12.56
N ASN A 675 10.75 -33.20 11.88
CA ASN A 675 11.69 -33.14 10.77
C ASN A 675 13.16 -33.27 11.20
N GLU A 676 13.51 -32.88 12.43
CA GLU A 676 14.85 -33.13 12.99
C GLU A 676 14.97 -34.61 13.36
N LEU A 677 13.95 -35.18 14.01
CA LEU A 677 13.92 -36.62 14.34
C LEU A 677 13.99 -37.53 13.09
N ILE A 678 13.30 -37.15 12.01
CA ILE A 678 13.31 -37.89 10.74
C ILE A 678 14.64 -37.74 10.00
N LEU A 679 15.40 -36.65 10.22
CA LEU A 679 16.73 -36.46 9.61
C LEU A 679 17.74 -37.49 10.12
N ASP A 680 17.61 -37.90 11.39
CA ASP A 680 18.45 -38.92 12.03
C ASP A 680 18.02 -40.37 11.74
N PHE A 681 17.00 -40.60 10.92
CA PHE A 681 16.55 -41.94 10.55
C PHE A 681 17.57 -42.68 9.68
N THR A 682 17.50 -44.01 9.72
CA THR A 682 18.38 -44.87 8.95
C THR A 682 18.15 -44.67 7.45
N THR A 683 19.15 -44.14 6.74
CA THR A 683 19.10 -43.96 5.29
C THR A 683 18.99 -45.31 4.58
N VAL A 684 17.85 -45.54 3.91
CA VAL A 684 17.53 -46.79 3.20
C VAL A 684 17.13 -46.53 1.75
N SER A 685 17.39 -47.49 0.87
CA SER A 685 17.01 -47.44 -0.56
C SER A 685 15.51 -47.68 -0.81
N SER A 686 14.79 -48.20 0.17
CA SER A 686 13.34 -48.39 0.13
C SER A 686 12.77 -48.28 1.54
N ILE A 687 11.58 -47.69 1.68
CA ILE A 687 10.84 -47.66 2.96
C ILE A 687 10.67 -49.06 3.56
N LYS A 688 10.62 -50.12 2.74
CA LYS A 688 10.46 -51.53 3.19
C LYS A 688 11.62 -52.00 4.07
N ASP A 689 12.79 -51.39 3.92
CA ASP A 689 14.01 -51.70 4.68
C ASP A 689 14.17 -50.79 5.92
N MET A 690 13.32 -49.77 6.09
CA MET A 690 13.36 -48.85 7.23
C MET A 690 13.08 -49.59 8.56
N PRO A 691 13.86 -49.34 9.62
CA PRO A 691 13.60 -49.90 10.94
C PRO A 691 12.17 -49.63 11.41
N ARG A 692 11.48 -50.69 11.89
CA ARG A 692 10.07 -50.58 12.31
C ARG A 692 9.82 -49.51 13.39
N ALA A 693 10.82 -49.21 14.22
CA ALA A 693 10.72 -48.14 15.23
C ALA A 693 10.66 -46.73 14.62
N GLU A 694 11.37 -46.51 13.52
CA GLU A 694 11.43 -45.26 12.76
C GLU A 694 10.18 -45.12 11.88
N MET A 695 9.86 -46.16 11.09
CA MET A 695 8.65 -46.22 10.25
C MET A 695 7.36 -46.06 11.07
N CYS A 696 7.29 -46.67 12.26
CA CYS A 696 6.15 -46.56 13.16
C CYS A 696 6.29 -45.45 14.21
N SER A 697 7.25 -44.53 14.03
CA SER A 697 7.34 -43.33 14.84
C SER A 697 6.10 -42.46 14.66
N GLU A 698 5.73 -41.74 15.70
CA GLU A 698 4.58 -40.83 15.66
C GLU A 698 4.79 -39.73 14.62
N CYS A 699 6.01 -39.20 14.54
CA CYS A 699 6.39 -38.15 13.61
C CYS A 699 6.26 -38.54 12.14
N TYR A 700 6.79 -39.70 11.75
CA TYR A 700 6.75 -40.13 10.35
C TYR A 700 5.31 -40.44 9.89
N ILE A 701 4.52 -41.12 10.74
CA ILE A 701 3.09 -41.37 10.50
C ILE A 701 2.32 -40.05 10.37
N LYS A 702 2.49 -39.11 11.32
CA LYS A 702 1.81 -37.81 11.31
C LYS A 702 2.14 -37.01 10.06
N ARG A 703 3.40 -36.98 9.65
CA ARG A 703 3.85 -36.16 8.52
C ARG A 703 3.29 -36.66 7.19
N LEU A 704 3.37 -37.97 6.91
CA LEU A 704 2.76 -38.55 5.71
C LEU A 704 1.24 -38.33 5.67
N ALA A 705 0.55 -38.55 6.81
CA ALA A 705 -0.89 -38.28 6.92
C ALA A 705 -1.24 -36.79 6.75
N MET A 706 -0.35 -35.88 7.16
CA MET A 706 -0.54 -34.44 7.02
C MET A 706 -0.34 -33.98 5.57
N MET A 707 0.68 -34.52 4.87
CA MET A 707 0.85 -34.33 3.43
C MET A 707 -0.42 -34.81 2.69
N GLN A 708 -0.89 -36.03 2.99
CA GLN A 708 -2.12 -36.59 2.42
C GLN A 708 -3.34 -35.71 2.68
N SER A 709 -3.45 -35.05 3.84
CA SER A 709 -4.62 -34.25 4.21
C SER A 709 -4.79 -32.93 3.44
N SER A 710 -3.79 -32.49 2.66
CA SER A 710 -3.80 -31.21 1.97
C SER A 710 -3.49 -31.33 0.47
N PRO A 711 -4.37 -30.83 -0.43
CA PRO A 711 -4.08 -30.75 -1.87
C PRO A 711 -3.00 -29.72 -2.22
N TYR A 712 -2.53 -28.93 -1.25
CA TYR A 712 -1.44 -27.96 -1.42
C TYR A 712 -0.05 -28.52 -1.03
N SER A 713 0.02 -29.80 -0.65
CA SER A 713 1.28 -30.47 -0.30
C SER A 713 1.97 -31.09 -1.53
N TYR A 714 3.14 -31.70 -1.32
CA TYR A 714 3.87 -32.48 -2.34
C TYR A 714 3.51 -33.99 -2.30
N TYR A 715 2.31 -34.34 -1.83
CA TYR A 715 1.88 -35.75 -1.75
C TYR A 715 1.64 -36.34 -3.15
N SER A 716 2.24 -37.50 -3.41
CA SER A 716 2.31 -38.15 -4.73
C SER A 716 2.12 -39.67 -4.60
N ASP A 717 2.09 -40.41 -5.71
CA ASP A 717 1.94 -41.87 -5.70
C ASP A 717 3.00 -42.57 -4.84
N MET A 718 4.24 -42.06 -4.82
CA MET A 718 5.31 -42.55 -3.94
C MET A 718 4.93 -42.44 -2.46
N TYR A 719 4.47 -41.26 -2.03
CA TYR A 719 4.07 -41.04 -0.63
C TYR A 719 2.77 -41.76 -0.27
N LYS A 720 1.92 -42.08 -1.26
CA LYS A 720 0.75 -42.95 -1.09
C LYS A 720 1.16 -44.40 -0.82
N GLU A 721 2.06 -44.97 -1.62
CA GLU A 721 2.60 -46.31 -1.36
C GLU A 721 3.28 -46.39 0.01
N ASP A 722 4.05 -45.36 0.39
CA ASP A 722 4.69 -45.24 1.69
C ASP A 722 3.65 -45.24 2.83
N LEU A 723 2.62 -44.38 2.76
CA LEU A 723 1.61 -44.26 3.81
C LEU A 723 0.75 -45.53 3.95
N GLU A 724 0.42 -46.20 2.84
CA GLU A 724 -0.28 -47.49 2.86
C GLU A 724 0.55 -48.59 3.53
N LEU A 725 1.86 -48.65 3.22
CA LEU A 725 2.78 -49.59 3.86
C LEU A 725 2.94 -49.29 5.36
N VAL A 726 3.09 -48.01 5.74
CA VAL A 726 3.19 -47.55 7.12
C VAL A 726 1.93 -47.92 7.90
N TYR A 727 0.74 -47.61 7.39
CA TYR A 727 -0.52 -47.96 8.05
C TYR A 727 -0.66 -49.46 8.26
N LYS A 728 -0.39 -50.27 7.22
CA LYS A 728 -0.41 -51.73 7.29
C LYS A 728 0.59 -52.30 8.30
N THR A 729 1.81 -51.78 8.34
CA THR A 729 2.92 -52.32 9.17
C THR A 729 2.83 -51.87 10.62
N CYS A 730 2.31 -50.66 10.86
CA CYS A 730 2.22 -50.03 12.18
C CYS A 730 0.85 -50.20 12.85
N GLY A 731 -0.12 -50.86 12.20
CA GLY A 731 -1.45 -51.08 12.74
C GLY A 731 -2.25 -49.78 12.87
N LYS A 732 -2.14 -48.91 11.87
CA LYS A 732 -2.87 -47.64 11.77
C LYS A 732 -3.84 -47.68 10.59
N SER A 733 -4.75 -46.72 10.55
CA SER A 733 -5.73 -46.55 9.48
C SER A 733 -6.05 -45.07 9.31
N GLY A 734 -6.30 -44.67 8.07
CA GLY A 734 -6.64 -43.32 7.65
C GLY A 734 -6.77 -43.26 6.13
N PRO A 735 -7.11 -42.10 5.55
CA PRO A 735 -7.10 -41.92 4.09
C PRO A 735 -5.65 -42.00 3.55
N THR A 736 -5.51 -42.56 2.35
CA THR A 736 -4.21 -42.64 1.63
C THR A 736 -4.30 -42.11 0.19
N ASP A 737 -5.50 -41.90 -0.34
CA ASP A 737 -5.69 -41.37 -1.67
C ASP A 737 -5.11 -39.97 -1.84
N ILE A 738 -4.55 -39.71 -3.03
CA ILE A 738 -4.03 -38.40 -3.40
C ILE A 738 -5.21 -37.42 -3.47
N PRO A 739 -5.14 -36.25 -2.81
CA PRO A 739 -6.18 -35.23 -2.92
C PRO A 739 -6.43 -34.81 -4.38
N PRO A 740 -7.66 -34.38 -4.74
CA PRO A 740 -7.93 -33.85 -6.06
C PRO A 740 -6.99 -32.67 -6.42
N PRO A 741 -6.50 -32.59 -7.66
CA PRO A 741 -5.60 -31.52 -8.07
C PRO A 741 -6.29 -30.15 -7.97
N LEU A 742 -5.54 -29.15 -7.55
CA LEU A 742 -6.02 -27.78 -7.30
C LEU A 742 -6.47 -27.03 -8.56
N VAL A 743 -5.90 -27.39 -9.70
CA VAL A 743 -6.22 -26.87 -11.03
C VAL A 743 -6.48 -28.07 -11.92
N SER A 744 -7.57 -28.06 -12.70
CA SER A 744 -7.76 -29.04 -13.76
C SER A 744 -6.75 -28.78 -14.86
N GLU A 745 -5.83 -29.72 -15.11
CA GLU A 745 -4.93 -29.61 -16.26
C GLU A 745 -5.74 -29.40 -17.55
N PRO A 746 -5.45 -28.35 -18.35
CA PRO A 746 -5.99 -28.30 -19.70
C PRO A 746 -5.39 -29.48 -20.49
N GLU A 747 -6.23 -30.27 -21.17
CA GLU A 747 -5.75 -31.35 -22.04
C GLU A 747 -4.72 -30.79 -23.04
N GLN A 748 -3.44 -31.12 -22.85
CA GLN A 748 -2.41 -30.79 -23.82
C GLN A 748 -2.69 -31.58 -25.10
N SER A 749 -3.26 -30.91 -26.11
CA SER A 749 -3.40 -31.47 -27.44
C SER A 749 -2.01 -31.77 -28.00
N THR A 750 -1.65 -33.06 -28.04
CA THR A 750 -0.35 -33.56 -28.50
C THR A 750 -0.21 -33.45 -30.01
N LEU A 751 -0.04 -32.22 -30.51
CA LEU A 751 0.30 -31.94 -31.90
C LEU A 751 1.72 -32.45 -32.18
N CYS A 752 1.81 -33.60 -32.85
CA CYS A 752 3.09 -34.13 -33.29
C CYS A 752 3.60 -33.35 -34.50
N ILE A 753 4.56 -32.44 -34.28
CA ILE A 753 5.04 -31.47 -35.28
C ILE A 753 5.63 -32.14 -36.54
N SER A 754 6.19 -33.34 -36.41
CA SER A 754 6.73 -34.10 -37.55
C SER A 754 5.66 -34.91 -38.31
N GLU A 755 4.45 -35.04 -37.76
CA GLU A 755 3.40 -36.02 -38.11
C GLU A 755 3.81 -37.51 -38.06
N ASN A 756 5.08 -37.80 -37.74
CA ASN A 756 5.65 -39.13 -37.74
C ASN A 756 5.58 -39.78 -36.35
N TYR A 757 5.22 -41.05 -36.30
CA TYR A 757 5.10 -41.80 -35.05
C TYR A 757 5.82 -43.14 -35.13
N TYR A 758 6.49 -43.48 -34.04
CA TYR A 758 7.06 -44.81 -33.79
C TYR A 758 6.15 -45.55 -32.78
N THR A 759 6.05 -46.87 -32.90
CA THR A 759 5.34 -47.71 -31.91
C THR A 759 6.31 -48.76 -31.40
N THR A 760 6.56 -48.80 -30.10
CA THR A 760 7.52 -49.73 -29.51
C THR A 760 7.11 -51.19 -29.72
N THR A 761 8.03 -52.02 -30.18
CA THR A 761 7.74 -53.37 -30.68
C THR A 761 8.02 -54.48 -29.67
N SER A 762 8.82 -54.20 -28.64
CA SER A 762 9.18 -55.10 -27.55
C SER A 762 9.31 -54.35 -26.22
N ASN A 763 9.20 -55.05 -25.08
CA ASN A 763 9.53 -54.49 -23.77
C ASN A 763 11.06 -54.47 -23.63
N GLY A 764 11.64 -53.43 -23.03
CA GLY A 764 13.07 -53.19 -23.01
C GLY A 764 13.64 -52.46 -24.24
N GLU A 765 12.78 -51.79 -25.04
CA GLU A 765 13.27 -50.86 -26.05
C GLU A 765 13.72 -49.55 -25.39
N THR A 766 14.90 -49.04 -25.76
CA THR A 766 15.47 -47.83 -25.15
C THR A 766 15.32 -46.59 -26.04
N CYS A 767 15.39 -45.40 -25.44
CA CYS A 767 15.39 -44.14 -26.18
C CYS A 767 16.52 -44.07 -27.20
N GLU A 768 17.71 -44.62 -26.92
CA GLU A 768 18.81 -44.71 -27.89
C GLU A 768 18.43 -45.59 -29.08
N GLN A 769 17.84 -46.76 -28.84
CA GLN A 769 17.44 -47.67 -29.92
C GLN A 769 16.43 -47.00 -30.84
N VAL A 770 15.41 -46.33 -30.27
CA VAL A 770 14.42 -45.57 -31.04
C VAL A 770 15.08 -44.37 -31.74
N ALA A 771 16.02 -43.68 -31.10
CA ALA A 771 16.75 -42.55 -31.65
C ALA A 771 17.62 -42.92 -32.87
N TYR A 772 18.42 -43.99 -32.76
CA TYR A 772 19.22 -44.53 -33.87
C TYR A 772 18.35 -45.04 -35.03
N LEU A 773 17.23 -45.71 -34.76
CA LEU A 773 16.34 -46.23 -35.80
C LEU A 773 15.66 -45.12 -36.61
N ASN A 774 15.46 -43.93 -36.03
CA ASN A 774 14.66 -42.86 -36.62
C ASN A 774 15.46 -41.57 -36.90
N ASN A 775 16.80 -41.59 -36.73
CA ASN A 775 17.70 -40.44 -36.87
C ASN A 775 17.25 -39.22 -36.05
N VAL A 776 16.97 -39.38 -34.76
CA VAL A 776 16.59 -38.28 -33.85
C VAL A 776 17.53 -38.23 -32.64
N SER A 777 17.59 -37.09 -31.93
CA SER A 777 18.27 -37.03 -30.62
C SER A 777 17.40 -37.66 -29.53
N THR A 778 18.03 -38.39 -28.60
CA THR A 778 17.40 -38.99 -27.42
C THR A 778 16.65 -37.96 -26.57
N VAL A 779 17.27 -36.80 -26.31
CA VAL A 779 16.69 -35.73 -25.49
C VAL A 779 15.48 -35.08 -26.18
N SER A 780 15.56 -34.88 -27.51
CA SER A 780 14.41 -34.39 -28.28
C SER A 780 13.26 -35.41 -28.30
N LEU A 781 13.56 -36.71 -28.39
CA LEU A 781 12.57 -37.78 -28.33
C LEU A 781 11.86 -37.82 -26.97
N TYR A 782 12.60 -37.73 -25.87
CA TYR A 782 12.05 -37.69 -24.52
C TYR A 782 11.13 -36.48 -24.31
N HIS A 783 11.60 -35.25 -24.58
CA HIS A 783 10.79 -34.04 -24.38
C HIS A 783 9.56 -33.94 -25.29
N THR A 784 9.57 -34.60 -26.46
CA THR A 784 8.40 -34.67 -27.35
C THR A 784 7.35 -35.69 -26.86
N ASN A 785 7.70 -36.55 -25.90
CA ASN A 785 6.88 -37.66 -25.43
C ASN A 785 6.82 -37.71 -23.89
N PRO A 786 5.99 -36.87 -23.24
CA PRO A 786 5.85 -36.87 -21.77
C PRO A 786 5.34 -38.20 -21.20
N GLN A 787 4.87 -39.13 -22.03
CA GLN A 787 4.52 -40.51 -21.66
C GLN A 787 5.72 -41.48 -21.55
N ILE A 788 6.95 -41.02 -21.81
CA ILE A 788 8.19 -41.75 -21.53
C ILE A 788 8.63 -41.38 -20.10
N PHE A 789 8.55 -42.34 -19.19
CA PHE A 789 8.95 -42.15 -17.78
C PHE A 789 10.37 -42.64 -17.48
N ASP A 790 10.87 -43.60 -18.27
CA ASP A 790 12.23 -44.11 -18.24
C ASP A 790 12.67 -44.35 -19.69
N CYS A 791 13.83 -43.81 -20.07
CA CYS A 791 14.41 -44.02 -21.38
C CYS A 791 15.13 -45.37 -21.52
N SER A 792 15.36 -46.09 -20.43
CA SER A 792 16.11 -47.36 -20.38
C SER A 792 15.22 -48.60 -20.58
N ASP A 793 13.90 -48.49 -20.38
CA ASP A 793 12.92 -49.55 -20.58
C ASP A 793 11.55 -48.95 -20.97
N ILE A 794 11.35 -48.67 -22.26
CA ILE A 794 10.07 -48.21 -22.79
C ILE A 794 9.17 -49.44 -22.99
N PRO A 795 7.96 -49.50 -22.38
CA PRO A 795 7.04 -50.61 -22.57
C PRO A 795 6.59 -50.77 -24.02
N SER A 796 6.31 -52.00 -24.46
CA SER A 796 5.79 -52.31 -25.79
C SER A 796 4.40 -51.68 -26.05
N GLY A 797 4.11 -51.35 -27.30
CA GLY A 797 2.84 -50.79 -27.75
C GLY A 797 2.65 -49.29 -27.47
N LYS A 798 3.68 -48.59 -27.01
CA LYS A 798 3.64 -47.14 -26.80
C LYS A 798 3.82 -46.41 -28.12
N LYS A 799 2.84 -45.60 -28.50
CA LYS A 799 2.92 -44.68 -29.64
C LYS A 799 3.70 -43.43 -29.22
N LEU A 800 4.84 -43.20 -29.85
CA LEU A 800 5.75 -42.07 -29.61
C LEU A 800 5.71 -41.14 -30.83
N CYS A 801 5.53 -39.84 -30.62
CA CYS A 801 5.76 -38.83 -31.65
C CYS A 801 7.27 -38.70 -31.89
N LEU A 802 7.73 -38.87 -33.12
CA LEU A 802 9.13 -38.63 -33.44
C LEU A 802 9.34 -37.10 -33.57
N PRO A 803 10.38 -36.50 -32.99
CA PRO A 803 10.78 -35.14 -33.36
C PRO A 803 11.29 -35.13 -34.81
N LEU A 804 11.59 -33.95 -35.36
CA LEU A 804 12.19 -33.84 -36.69
C LEU A 804 13.57 -34.53 -36.70
N SER A 805 13.83 -35.32 -37.75
CA SER A 805 15.07 -36.09 -37.86
C SER A 805 16.28 -35.19 -38.11
N CYS A 806 17.40 -35.49 -37.45
CA CYS A 806 18.70 -34.88 -37.70
C CYS A 806 19.22 -35.35 -39.08
N GLY A 807 19.89 -34.47 -39.84
CA GLY A 807 20.59 -34.88 -41.08
C GLY A 807 21.74 -35.86 -40.84
N GLU A 808 22.33 -35.84 -39.63
CA GLU A 808 23.34 -36.77 -39.13
C GLU A 808 23.17 -36.88 -37.61
N ILE A 809 23.44 -38.06 -37.04
CA ILE A 809 23.44 -38.31 -35.59
C ILE A 809 24.77 -38.87 -35.14
N ILE A 810 25.18 -38.53 -33.91
CA ILE A 810 26.38 -39.10 -33.28
C ILE A 810 26.09 -39.66 -31.88
N ALA A 811 26.90 -40.64 -31.49
CA ALA A 811 26.98 -41.12 -30.12
C ALA A 811 27.88 -40.20 -29.28
N PHE A 812 27.69 -40.20 -27.96
CA PHE A 812 28.69 -39.65 -27.03
C PHE A 812 28.86 -40.52 -25.77
N SER A 813 29.96 -40.31 -25.09
CA SER A 813 30.35 -40.91 -23.82
C SER A 813 30.29 -39.87 -22.70
N LYS A 814 30.10 -40.33 -21.46
CA LYS A 814 30.04 -39.50 -20.25
C LYS A 814 31.28 -38.66 -19.93
N ASN A 815 32.38 -38.87 -20.66
CA ASN A 815 33.65 -38.15 -20.52
C ASN A 815 33.95 -37.25 -21.73
N ASP A 816 33.09 -37.23 -22.75
CA ASP A 816 33.34 -36.46 -23.97
C ASP A 816 33.08 -34.97 -23.76
N THR A 817 33.76 -34.16 -24.55
CA THR A 817 33.60 -32.69 -24.54
C THR A 817 33.10 -32.24 -25.90
N CYS A 818 32.41 -31.09 -25.95
CA CYS A 818 31.88 -30.54 -27.21
C CYS A 818 33.01 -30.43 -28.25
N MET A 819 34.17 -29.90 -27.85
CA MET A 819 35.33 -29.75 -28.74
C MET A 819 35.88 -31.08 -29.25
N GLY A 820 35.90 -32.12 -28.42
CA GLY A 820 36.37 -33.46 -28.81
C GLY A 820 35.45 -34.11 -29.84
N LEU A 821 34.13 -34.05 -29.61
CA LEU A 821 33.12 -34.54 -30.55
C LEU A 821 33.13 -33.73 -31.87
N GLU A 822 33.26 -32.41 -31.76
CA GLU A 822 33.36 -31.51 -32.92
C GLU A 822 34.63 -31.81 -33.76
N GLU A 823 35.78 -32.08 -33.14
CA GLU A 823 37.02 -32.47 -33.82
C GLU A 823 36.95 -33.88 -34.43
N GLU A 824 36.45 -34.88 -33.71
CA GLU A 824 36.32 -36.27 -34.18
C GLU A 824 35.38 -36.38 -35.40
N HIS A 825 34.24 -35.69 -35.35
CA HIS A 825 33.23 -35.71 -36.41
C HIS A 825 33.40 -34.61 -37.47
N LYS A 826 34.48 -33.82 -37.41
CA LYS A 826 34.82 -32.74 -38.38
C LYS A 826 33.75 -31.64 -38.50
N LEU A 827 33.09 -31.34 -37.38
CA LEU A 827 32.11 -30.27 -37.26
C LEU A 827 32.82 -28.94 -36.93
N GLN A 828 32.13 -27.81 -37.08
CA GLN A 828 32.69 -26.53 -36.64
C GLN A 828 32.57 -26.36 -35.12
N PRO A 829 33.49 -25.61 -34.47
CA PRO A 829 33.40 -25.31 -33.05
C PRO A 829 32.05 -24.66 -32.69
N GLY A 830 31.24 -25.34 -31.89
CA GLY A 830 29.87 -24.92 -31.53
C GLY A 830 28.74 -25.69 -32.20
N ASP A 831 28.98 -26.47 -33.26
CA ASP A 831 27.92 -27.17 -34.00
C ASP A 831 27.15 -28.19 -33.14
N ILE A 832 27.80 -28.87 -32.19
CA ILE A 832 27.11 -29.83 -31.31
C ILE A 832 26.11 -29.11 -30.39
N ARG A 833 26.48 -27.95 -29.86
CA ARG A 833 25.58 -27.09 -29.06
C ARG A 833 24.50 -26.45 -29.93
N ARG A 834 24.82 -26.09 -31.18
CA ARG A 834 23.90 -25.51 -32.16
C ARG A 834 22.74 -26.45 -32.50
N PHE A 835 23.02 -27.74 -32.71
CA PHE A 835 21.99 -28.73 -33.06
C PHE A 835 21.31 -29.35 -31.83
N ASN A 836 21.86 -29.15 -30.63
CA ASN A 836 21.36 -29.67 -29.36
C ASN A 836 21.41 -28.54 -28.30
N PRO A 837 20.50 -27.55 -28.35
CA PRO A 837 20.61 -26.30 -27.58
C PRO A 837 20.45 -26.45 -26.05
N TRP A 838 20.19 -27.66 -25.57
CA TRP A 838 20.17 -27.99 -24.14
C TRP A 838 21.57 -28.27 -23.56
N ILE A 839 22.59 -28.43 -24.40
CA ILE A 839 23.97 -28.72 -23.96
C ILE A 839 24.62 -27.46 -23.38
N THR A 840 25.26 -27.58 -22.20
CA THR A 840 25.98 -26.45 -21.56
C THR A 840 27.21 -26.03 -22.35
N PHE A 841 27.71 -24.81 -22.10
CA PHE A 841 28.85 -24.25 -22.83
C PHE A 841 30.08 -25.18 -22.89
N ASP A 842 30.32 -25.96 -21.84
CA ASP A 842 31.44 -26.88 -21.63
C ASP A 842 31.11 -28.36 -21.94
N CYS A 843 29.89 -28.69 -22.39
CA CYS A 843 29.34 -30.05 -22.42
C CYS A 843 29.27 -30.76 -21.04
N GLY A 844 29.41 -30.04 -19.92
CA GLY A 844 29.43 -30.61 -18.56
C GLY A 844 28.14 -31.36 -18.17
N ASN A 845 27.01 -31.07 -18.82
CA ASN A 845 25.75 -31.79 -18.62
C ASN A 845 25.59 -33.08 -19.44
N LEU A 846 26.51 -33.41 -20.37
CA LEU A 846 26.44 -34.65 -21.15
C LEU A 846 26.39 -35.90 -20.27
N LYS A 847 27.19 -35.96 -19.20
CA LYS A 847 27.18 -37.09 -18.26
C LYS A 847 25.76 -37.37 -17.74
N GLY A 848 25.11 -36.36 -17.15
CA GLY A 848 23.76 -36.50 -16.60
C GLY A 848 22.72 -36.83 -17.68
N ALA A 849 22.87 -36.27 -18.88
CA ALA A 849 21.99 -36.60 -20.00
C ALA A 849 22.13 -38.06 -20.47
N SER A 850 23.36 -38.60 -20.52
CA SER A 850 23.60 -40.02 -20.86
C SER A 850 23.09 -40.99 -19.79
N GLU A 851 22.99 -40.55 -18.53
CA GLU A 851 22.47 -41.35 -17.42
C GLU A 851 20.93 -41.36 -17.34
N PHE A 852 20.23 -40.45 -18.04
CA PHE A 852 18.78 -40.25 -17.90
C PHE A 852 17.97 -40.30 -19.21
N PHE A 853 18.51 -39.76 -20.30
CA PHE A 853 17.83 -39.70 -21.61
C PHE A 853 18.45 -40.62 -22.66
N GLY A 854 19.73 -40.97 -22.47
CA GLY A 854 20.54 -41.72 -23.44
C GLY A 854 21.41 -40.83 -24.32
N ASN A 855 22.25 -41.45 -25.14
CA ASN A 855 23.48 -40.82 -25.65
C ASN A 855 23.52 -40.43 -27.14
N VAL A 856 22.39 -40.01 -27.75
CA VAL A 856 22.32 -39.66 -29.18
C VAL A 856 22.07 -38.17 -29.40
N LEU A 857 22.96 -37.52 -30.16
CA LEU A 857 22.90 -36.09 -30.51
C LEU A 857 22.67 -35.89 -32.01
N CYS A 858 22.03 -34.80 -32.39
CA CYS A 858 22.08 -34.31 -33.77
C CYS A 858 23.49 -33.76 -34.05
N ALA A 859 24.12 -34.17 -35.15
CA ALA A 859 25.37 -33.60 -35.68
C ALA A 859 25.15 -32.73 -36.93
N ALA A 860 23.90 -32.62 -37.39
CA ALA A 860 23.46 -31.72 -38.45
C ALA A 860 22.08 -31.13 -38.10
N PRO A 861 21.59 -30.09 -38.82
CA PRO A 861 20.26 -29.54 -38.60
C PRO A 861 19.15 -30.59 -38.66
N GLN A 862 18.09 -30.37 -37.89
CA GLN A 862 16.87 -31.14 -38.03
C GLN A 862 16.18 -30.76 -39.36
N ASN A 863 15.78 -31.77 -40.14
CA ASN A 863 15.09 -31.67 -41.43
C ASN A 863 15.87 -31.04 -42.63
N GLY A 864 17.14 -31.42 -42.87
CA GLY A 864 17.86 -30.99 -44.09
C GLY A 864 19.17 -31.71 -44.45
N GLU A 865 19.40 -31.92 -45.76
CA GLU A 865 20.62 -32.53 -46.31
C GLU A 865 21.87 -31.63 -46.19
N TYR A 866 23.02 -32.21 -45.83
CA TYR A 866 24.31 -31.50 -45.73
C TYR A 866 24.94 -31.21 -47.10
N LYS A 867 25.35 -29.95 -47.32
CA LYS A 867 26.26 -29.56 -48.41
C LYS A 867 27.38 -28.64 -47.91
N HIS A 868 28.59 -29.19 -47.89
CA HIS A 868 29.82 -28.46 -47.65
C HIS A 868 30.07 -27.42 -48.76
N VAL A 869 30.32 -26.17 -48.39
CA VAL A 869 30.89 -25.14 -49.27
C VAL A 869 32.22 -24.71 -48.67
N GLY A 870 33.23 -24.45 -49.51
CA GLY A 870 34.62 -24.25 -49.08
C GLY A 870 34.90 -22.87 -48.47
N PRO A 871 36.11 -22.66 -47.92
CA PRO A 871 36.46 -21.43 -47.22
C PRO A 871 36.69 -20.27 -48.18
N GLY A 872 35.94 -19.18 -48.00
CA GLY A 872 36.29 -17.86 -48.51
C GLY A 872 35.25 -17.17 -49.39
N GLU A 873 34.25 -16.54 -48.77
CA GLU A 873 33.74 -15.21 -49.17
C GLU A 873 32.98 -14.59 -47.98
N CYS A 874 33.15 -13.29 -47.74
CA CYS A 874 32.58 -12.63 -46.56
C CYS A 874 31.06 -12.43 -46.70
N GLY A 875 30.28 -13.38 -46.18
CA GLY A 875 28.82 -13.31 -46.17
C GLY A 875 28.15 -14.38 -45.29
N ASP A 876 28.86 -14.89 -44.29
CA ASP A 876 28.37 -15.96 -43.42
C ASP A 876 27.47 -15.40 -42.30
N THR A 877 26.15 -15.56 -42.47
CA THR A 877 25.14 -15.24 -41.45
C THR A 877 24.73 -16.48 -40.65
N THR A 878 25.58 -17.50 -40.56
CA THR A 878 25.22 -18.79 -39.94
C THR A 878 25.82 -18.99 -38.54
N THR A 879 26.45 -17.97 -37.94
CA THR A 879 26.78 -17.93 -36.49
C THR A 879 25.55 -17.52 -35.67
N PRO A 880 24.99 -18.40 -34.80
CA PRO A 880 23.97 -17.99 -33.85
C PRO A 880 24.63 -17.26 -32.68
N HIS A 881 24.60 -15.93 -32.71
CA HIS A 881 24.60 -15.15 -31.47
C HIS A 881 23.28 -15.43 -30.72
N PRO A 882 23.17 -15.22 -29.39
CA PRO A 882 21.87 -14.98 -28.77
C PRO A 882 21.27 -13.70 -29.39
N ASP A 883 20.54 -13.87 -30.49
CA ASP A 883 19.84 -12.82 -31.21
C ASP A 883 18.42 -12.75 -30.66
N ILE A 884 18.14 -11.71 -29.88
CA ILE A 884 16.84 -11.49 -29.24
C ILE A 884 15.77 -10.92 -30.19
N GLY A 885 15.99 -11.04 -31.50
CA GLY A 885 15.11 -10.55 -32.56
C GLY A 885 15.24 -9.06 -32.86
N TYR A 886 16.26 -8.38 -32.34
CA TYR A 886 16.47 -6.93 -32.48
C TYR A 886 17.79 -6.59 -33.19
N THR A 887 17.79 -5.50 -33.95
CA THR A 887 18.99 -4.94 -34.60
C THR A 887 19.45 -3.65 -33.92
N LEU A 888 20.71 -3.25 -34.17
CA LEU A 888 21.23 -1.98 -33.64
C LEU A 888 20.85 -0.77 -34.49
N ASP A 889 20.82 -0.90 -35.82
CA ASP A 889 20.49 0.20 -36.75
C ASP A 889 19.36 -0.21 -37.71
N PRO A 890 18.52 0.74 -38.17
CA PRO A 890 17.57 0.52 -39.25
C PRO A 890 18.27 0.57 -40.62
N VAL A 891 17.77 -0.20 -41.58
CA VAL A 891 18.26 -0.23 -42.97
C VAL A 891 17.09 -0.11 -43.95
N ASP A 892 17.34 0.42 -45.15
CA ASP A 892 16.32 0.53 -46.18
C ASP A 892 15.77 -0.86 -46.61
N PRO A 893 14.46 -0.98 -46.90
CA PRO A 893 13.89 -2.21 -47.42
C PRO A 893 14.48 -2.58 -48.81
N PRO A 894 14.52 -3.86 -49.18
CA PRO A 894 15.17 -4.32 -50.41
C PRO A 894 14.66 -3.59 -51.66
N LYS A 895 15.59 -3.09 -52.50
CA LYS A 895 15.26 -2.33 -53.72
C LYS A 895 14.28 -3.09 -54.62
N GLY A 896 13.17 -2.46 -54.94
CA GLY A 896 12.09 -3.04 -55.76
C GLY A 896 10.99 -3.76 -54.98
N SER A 897 11.16 -3.98 -53.68
CA SER A 897 10.07 -4.43 -52.79
C SER A 897 9.19 -3.26 -52.37
N THR A 898 7.94 -3.54 -51.97
CA THR A 898 7.07 -2.55 -51.32
C THR A 898 6.82 -2.99 -49.89
N VAL A 899 7.08 -2.12 -48.90
CA VAL A 899 6.80 -2.43 -47.49
C VAL A 899 5.30 -2.70 -47.28
N ALA A 900 4.97 -3.68 -46.45
CA ALA A 900 3.59 -3.97 -46.06
C ALA A 900 3.03 -2.82 -45.19
N THR A 901 1.80 -2.39 -45.46
CA THR A 901 1.18 -1.26 -44.76
C THR A 901 1.18 -1.48 -43.24
N GLY A 902 1.59 -0.45 -42.49
CA GLY A 902 1.68 -0.49 -41.03
C GLY A 902 2.94 -1.14 -40.45
N THR A 903 3.79 -1.76 -41.28
CA THR A 903 5.09 -2.27 -40.83
C THR A 903 6.01 -1.14 -40.40
N THR A 904 6.76 -1.31 -39.30
CA THR A 904 7.70 -0.28 -38.82
C THR A 904 8.81 -0.01 -39.83
N ALA A 905 9.11 1.27 -40.06
CA ALA A 905 10.24 1.70 -40.88
C ALA A 905 11.59 1.62 -40.14
N ARG A 906 11.57 1.52 -38.81
CA ARG A 906 12.78 1.41 -37.96
C ARG A 906 13.22 -0.06 -37.84
N CYS A 907 13.55 -0.66 -38.98
CA CYS A 907 13.86 -2.08 -39.10
C CYS A 907 15.25 -2.31 -39.71
N GLY A 908 16.10 -3.11 -39.07
CA GLY A 908 17.44 -3.45 -39.59
C GLY A 908 17.51 -4.76 -40.38
N ARG A 909 16.45 -5.58 -40.39
CA ARG A 909 16.39 -6.85 -41.12
C ARG A 909 14.99 -7.05 -41.71
N TRP A 910 14.90 -7.23 -43.02
CA TRP A 910 13.65 -7.31 -43.78
C TRP A 910 13.48 -8.67 -44.47
N HIS A 911 12.25 -9.20 -44.48
CA HIS A 911 11.87 -10.36 -45.30
C HIS A 911 10.84 -9.97 -46.36
N VAL A 912 11.05 -10.37 -47.61
CA VAL A 912 10.09 -10.18 -48.70
C VAL A 912 9.32 -11.47 -48.92
N ALA A 913 8.01 -11.45 -48.62
CA ALA A 913 7.18 -12.64 -48.64
C ALA A 913 7.08 -13.27 -50.04
N LYS A 914 7.22 -14.59 -50.11
CA LYS A 914 7.15 -15.43 -51.31
C LYS A 914 5.97 -16.40 -51.21
N GLU A 915 5.62 -17.00 -52.35
CA GLU A 915 4.64 -18.08 -52.39
C GLU A 915 5.16 -19.28 -51.59
N GLY A 916 4.33 -19.80 -50.66
CA GLY A 916 4.71 -20.86 -49.74
C GLY A 916 5.31 -20.41 -48.40
N ASP A 917 5.58 -19.10 -48.21
CA ASP A 917 6.03 -18.61 -46.90
C ASP A 917 4.94 -18.73 -45.82
N SER A 918 5.37 -19.04 -44.59
CA SER A 918 4.54 -19.00 -43.39
C SER A 918 5.18 -18.10 -42.33
N CYS A 919 4.41 -17.62 -41.36
CA CYS A 919 5.00 -16.85 -40.27
C CYS A 919 5.98 -17.68 -39.42
N VAL A 920 5.81 -19.01 -39.33
CA VAL A 920 6.80 -19.88 -38.66
C VAL A 920 8.13 -19.85 -39.40
N THR A 921 8.12 -20.11 -40.72
CA THR A 921 9.34 -20.16 -41.52
C THR A 921 10.04 -18.80 -41.57
N ILE A 922 9.27 -17.70 -41.61
CA ILE A 922 9.81 -16.35 -41.53
C ILE A 922 10.44 -16.09 -40.14
N CYS A 923 9.73 -16.32 -39.04
CA CYS A 923 10.25 -16.10 -37.69
C CYS A 923 11.50 -16.93 -37.37
N LEU A 924 11.51 -18.22 -37.74
CA LEU A 924 12.65 -19.11 -37.60
C LEU A 924 13.85 -18.63 -38.44
N SER A 925 13.63 -18.19 -39.68
CA SER A 925 14.71 -17.67 -40.54
C SER A 925 15.24 -16.30 -40.11
N GLY A 926 14.41 -15.51 -39.44
CA GLY A 926 14.74 -14.16 -38.96
C GLY A 926 15.22 -14.10 -37.52
N SER A 927 15.30 -15.22 -36.80
CA SER A 927 15.61 -15.30 -35.37
C SER A 927 14.78 -14.31 -34.53
N ILE A 928 13.48 -14.20 -34.83
CA ILE A 928 12.57 -13.22 -34.22
C ILE A 928 11.36 -13.92 -33.60
N ASP A 929 11.05 -13.57 -32.35
CA ASP A 929 9.86 -14.07 -31.67
C ASP A 929 8.57 -13.67 -32.40
N ILE A 930 7.56 -14.55 -32.40
CA ILE A 930 6.30 -14.35 -33.13
C ILE A 930 5.50 -13.15 -32.59
N ALA A 931 5.54 -12.83 -31.30
CA ALA A 931 4.86 -11.66 -30.76
C ALA A 931 5.56 -10.36 -31.20
N LEU A 932 6.89 -10.34 -31.23
CA LEU A 932 7.67 -9.20 -31.75
C LEU A 932 7.48 -9.01 -33.26
N PHE A 933 7.45 -10.11 -34.03
CA PHE A 933 7.16 -10.08 -35.47
C PHE A 933 5.75 -9.56 -35.77
N LEU A 934 4.73 -9.99 -35.03
CA LEU A 934 3.37 -9.47 -35.18
C LEU A 934 3.26 -8.00 -34.78
N ALA A 935 3.90 -7.60 -33.68
CA ALA A 935 3.83 -6.23 -33.18
C ALA A 935 4.52 -5.22 -34.12
N THR A 936 5.57 -5.64 -34.82
CA THR A 936 6.28 -4.84 -35.85
C THR A 936 5.59 -4.85 -37.22
N ASN A 937 4.67 -5.78 -37.46
CA ASN A 937 3.93 -5.98 -38.71
C ASN A 937 2.41 -6.10 -38.45
N PRO A 938 1.76 -5.07 -37.85
CA PRO A 938 0.42 -5.18 -37.25
C PRO A 938 -0.71 -5.56 -38.21
N THR A 939 -0.53 -5.43 -39.53
CA THR A 939 -1.49 -5.89 -40.54
C THR A 939 -1.60 -7.41 -40.65
N LEU A 940 -0.67 -8.17 -40.05
CA LEU A 940 -0.76 -9.63 -39.89
C LEU A 940 -1.67 -10.07 -38.73
N GLY A 941 -2.16 -9.11 -37.92
CA GLY A 941 -3.06 -9.35 -36.79
C GLY A 941 -2.33 -9.70 -35.49
N THR A 942 -3.10 -10.10 -34.47
CA THR A 942 -2.59 -10.37 -33.11
C THR A 942 -2.52 -11.86 -32.75
N SER A 943 -2.81 -12.76 -33.70
CA SER A 943 -2.81 -14.20 -33.45
C SER A 943 -2.14 -14.99 -34.56
N TYR A 944 -1.35 -16.00 -34.16
CA TYR A 944 -0.61 -16.89 -35.04
C TYR A 944 -1.46 -17.44 -36.21
N ALA A 945 -2.69 -17.89 -35.92
CA ALA A 945 -3.60 -18.49 -36.90
C ALA A 945 -4.03 -17.54 -38.04
N LYS A 946 -3.88 -16.22 -37.89
CA LYS A 946 -4.18 -15.22 -38.94
C LYS A 946 -2.94 -14.71 -39.67
N CYS A 947 -1.75 -14.89 -39.07
CA CYS A 947 -0.50 -14.34 -39.55
C CYS A 947 -0.15 -14.86 -40.96
N THR A 948 -0.04 -16.18 -41.12
CA THR A 948 0.35 -16.81 -42.40
C THR A 948 -0.62 -16.45 -43.53
N SER A 949 -1.93 -16.41 -43.26
CA SER A 949 -2.94 -15.98 -44.23
C SER A 949 -2.93 -14.48 -44.57
N GLY A 950 -2.23 -13.65 -43.76
CA GLY A 950 -2.09 -12.21 -43.97
C GLY A 950 -0.85 -11.80 -44.78
N LEU A 951 0.03 -12.76 -45.10
CA LEU A 951 1.23 -12.52 -45.90
C LEU A 951 0.85 -12.24 -47.36
N VAL A 952 1.30 -11.11 -47.89
CA VAL A 952 1.09 -10.72 -49.29
C VAL A 952 2.40 -10.85 -50.06
N GLN A 953 2.41 -11.72 -51.08
CA GLN A 953 3.58 -11.98 -51.92
C GLN A 953 4.16 -10.68 -52.50
N GLY A 954 5.48 -10.53 -52.44
CA GLY A 954 6.21 -9.34 -52.89
C GLY A 954 6.19 -8.15 -51.91
N LYS A 955 5.51 -8.26 -50.75
CA LYS A 955 5.60 -7.26 -49.68
C LYS A 955 6.77 -7.54 -48.73
N ALA A 956 7.43 -6.46 -48.28
CA ALA A 956 8.47 -6.52 -47.26
C ALA A 956 7.88 -6.35 -45.86
N TYR A 957 8.26 -7.24 -44.95
CA TYR A 957 7.89 -7.30 -43.54
C TYR A 957 9.17 -7.21 -42.67
N CYS A 958 9.06 -6.62 -41.49
CA CYS A 958 10.19 -6.42 -40.59
C CYS A 958 10.48 -7.70 -39.78
N THR A 959 11.69 -8.25 -39.90
CA THR A 959 12.17 -9.46 -39.17
C THR A 959 13.36 -9.18 -38.25
N GLY A 960 13.62 -7.90 -37.97
CA GLY A 960 14.59 -7.44 -36.98
C GLY A 960 14.40 -5.95 -36.75
N PRO A 961 13.46 -5.54 -35.89
CA PRO A 961 13.31 -4.14 -35.49
C PRO A 961 14.57 -3.61 -34.78
N ASN A 962 14.85 -2.32 -34.92
CA ASN A 962 15.75 -1.63 -34.01
C ASN A 962 15.14 -1.55 -32.59
N TYR A 963 15.95 -1.53 -31.53
CA TYR A 963 15.46 -1.44 -30.13
C TYR A 963 14.46 -0.31 -29.84
N TYR A 964 14.49 0.79 -30.62
CA TYR A 964 13.59 1.94 -30.51
C TYR A 964 12.49 1.95 -31.58
N TRP A 965 12.10 0.80 -32.12
CA TRP A 965 11.09 0.68 -33.18
C TRP A 965 9.68 1.15 -32.80
N GLN A 966 9.38 1.17 -31.50
CA GLN A 966 8.13 1.71 -30.93
C GLN A 966 8.22 3.22 -30.63
N GLY A 967 9.40 3.82 -30.73
CA GLY A 967 9.64 5.21 -30.36
C GLY A 967 8.98 6.18 -31.35
N ARG A 968 8.23 7.14 -30.81
CA ARG A 968 7.85 8.37 -31.54
C ARG A 968 9.11 9.17 -31.89
N ASP A 969 9.02 10.02 -32.90
CA ASP A 969 10.12 10.88 -33.33
C ASP A 969 10.35 12.01 -32.32
N GLU A 970 11.42 11.89 -31.52
CA GLU A 970 12.08 13.03 -30.89
C GLU A 970 13.60 12.90 -31.08
N LEU A 971 14.20 14.03 -31.45
CA LEU A 971 15.62 14.33 -31.57
C LEU A 971 15.93 15.39 -30.50
#